data_AF-A0A350QYG6-F1
#
_entry.id   AF-A0A350QYG6-F1
#
_cell.length_a   1.000
_cell.length_b   1.000
_cell.length_c   1.000
_cell.angle_alpha   90.00
_cell.angle_beta   90.00
_cell.angle_gamma   90.00
#
_symmetry.space_group_name_H-M   'P 1'
#
loop_
_entity.id
_entity.type
_entity.pdbx_description
1 polymer ?
#
loop_
_entity_poly.entity_id
_entity_poly.type
_entity_poly.pdbx_seq_one_letter_code
_entity_poly.pdbx_strand_id
1 'polypeptide(L)'
;MRRFFAWVDDRTGIAKLTREALFESVPGGARWRYVWGSTLSFAIMVQFITGIFLWMAYSPSATTAWESVYFIQNEMTLGWLLRGIHHWTAQIMVILLVLHLVQVVIDSAYRAPREFNFWFGVILLFITLAISLTGYLLPWDQKGFWATKVATNLAGIIPFIGDDLQKIIVGGSDYGHHTLTRFFALHAGVLPGALVALVVVHIYLFRRHGITEAKPATRASALYYWSLLGFVFGTLTILAFVFEDATKQWVPRSICGVFLAIAARIFFLVFRGKDDDSAARPKRDGMFWPDQILKDAIACVAVMAAVLFFVFRQGTGLTPPADPSQPYNAARPDWYFMSLFQMLKFSAFEGAVGLVIGAIVVPSTLVTALFLMPLIGKSKTGHWINVTMLYGLIGGFLILTAMGFNHDANDAEYKQGVANAHTEADRLKELISIKGGIPPEGALTLVYEDPKIRGARLYAAHCSSCHPHGGKDGMGGEVKEPSAPDLKGVGSKEWIAGLLDHEGYVGPKYFGNTKFRKGKMADHLLDLDMLPEEIEAVSAALAYEAKVYGYSTPEGGQELIDSGFDLMFEDLECSDCHGIDGEDEGSGPSLTGYMSRDWMVRFIGDPTHDDFYGKKNDRMPSFLVAMQEDGNMSDGELSREEVELIVGWLREEWPRADGKVR
;
A
#
# COMPACT_ATOMS: atom_id res chain seq x y z
N MET A 1 32.96 -21.94 39.47
CA MET A 1 31.78 -21.04 39.35
C MET A 1 31.61 -20.09 40.53
N ARG A 2 31.30 -20.52 41.77
CA ARG A 2 31.06 -19.58 42.91
C ARG A 2 32.18 -18.57 43.19
N ARG A 3 33.45 -18.99 43.15
CA ARG A 3 34.61 -18.09 43.34
C ARG A 3 34.74 -17.04 42.23
N PHE A 4 34.40 -17.41 40.99
CA PHE A 4 34.40 -16.49 39.85
C PHE A 4 33.31 -15.43 39.97
N PHE A 5 32.07 -15.84 40.30
CA PHE A 5 30.97 -14.89 40.53
C PHE A 5 31.24 -13.94 41.71
N ALA A 6 31.83 -14.43 42.80
CA ALA A 6 32.23 -13.58 43.93
C ALA A 6 33.34 -12.58 43.54
N TRP A 7 34.33 -13.03 42.74
CA TRP A 7 35.36 -12.13 42.22
C TRP A 7 34.77 -11.04 41.32
N VAL A 8 33.85 -11.39 40.40
CA VAL A 8 33.16 -10.42 39.53
C VAL A 8 32.32 -9.44 40.35
N ASP A 9 31.58 -9.94 41.34
CA ASP A 9 30.71 -9.11 42.17
C ASP A 9 31.52 -8.11 43.02
N ASP A 10 32.66 -8.53 43.58
CA ASP A 10 33.53 -7.63 44.35
C ASP A 10 34.09 -6.47 43.51
N ARG A 11 34.19 -6.62 42.18
CA ARG A 11 34.66 -5.56 41.27
C ARG A 11 33.53 -4.73 40.66
N THR A 12 32.37 -5.34 40.43
CA THR A 12 31.28 -4.71 39.67
C THR A 12 30.07 -4.32 40.54
N GLY A 13 29.93 -4.89 41.73
CA GLY A 13 28.77 -4.71 42.61
C GLY A 13 27.46 -5.23 42.03
N ILE A 14 27.52 -6.07 40.97
CA ILE A 14 26.36 -6.45 40.17
C ILE A 14 25.34 -7.27 40.99
N ALA A 15 25.75 -7.99 42.03
CA ALA A 15 24.83 -8.75 42.88
C ALA A 15 23.92 -7.83 43.71
N LYS A 16 24.40 -6.65 44.12
CA LYS A 16 23.56 -5.67 44.81
C LYS A 16 22.51 -5.10 43.86
N LEU A 17 22.93 -4.65 42.68
CA LEU A 17 22.04 -4.10 41.64
C LEU A 17 20.99 -5.12 41.19
N THR A 18 21.40 -6.37 40.95
CA THR A 18 20.47 -7.45 40.55
C THR A 18 19.52 -7.83 41.68
N ARG A 19 19.97 -7.85 42.94
CA ARG A 19 19.10 -8.11 44.09
C ARG A 19 18.04 -7.01 44.24
N GLU A 20 18.45 -5.75 44.16
CA GLU A 20 17.52 -4.60 44.21
C GLU A 20 16.53 -4.64 43.04
N ALA A 21 16.98 -5.03 41.84
CA ALA A 21 16.12 -5.15 40.66
C ALA A 21 15.14 -6.33 40.68
N LEU A 22 15.53 -7.49 41.22
CA LEU A 22 14.75 -8.73 41.19
C LEU A 22 13.83 -8.90 42.39
N PHE A 23 14.21 -8.37 43.55
CA PHE A 23 13.51 -8.59 44.81
C PHE A 23 12.83 -7.32 45.33
N GLU A 24 12.49 -6.40 44.43
CA GLU A 24 11.61 -5.28 44.73
C GLU A 24 10.22 -5.80 45.13
N SER A 25 9.64 -5.22 46.18
CA SER A 25 8.29 -5.54 46.64
C SER A 25 7.27 -5.06 45.61
N VAL A 26 6.36 -5.93 45.20
CA VAL A 26 5.22 -5.59 44.34
C VAL A 26 4.00 -5.36 45.24
N PRO A 27 3.57 -4.10 45.40
CA PRO A 27 2.47 -3.77 46.30
C PRO A 27 1.17 -4.46 45.89
N GLY A 28 0.54 -5.13 46.86
CA GLY A 28 -0.69 -5.90 46.62
C GLY A 28 -0.52 -7.17 45.75
N GLY A 29 0.74 -7.62 45.58
CA GLY A 29 1.14 -8.87 44.94
C GLY A 29 1.20 -8.83 43.40
N ALA A 30 1.80 -9.86 42.80
CA ALA A 30 1.94 -9.97 41.36
C ALA A 30 0.58 -10.08 40.64
N ARG A 31 0.37 -9.33 39.56
CA ARG A 31 -0.91 -9.24 38.82
C ARG A 31 -0.68 -9.19 37.31
N TRP A 32 -1.62 -9.77 36.55
CA TRP A 32 -1.66 -9.67 35.08
C TRP A 32 -1.80 -8.23 34.58
N ARG A 33 -2.32 -7.33 35.41
CA ARG A 33 -2.46 -5.91 35.07
C ARG A 33 -1.12 -5.20 34.93
N TYR A 34 -0.03 -5.71 35.50
CA TYR A 34 1.28 -5.06 35.48
C TYR A 34 2.16 -5.48 34.29
N VAL A 35 1.70 -6.40 33.44
CA VAL A 35 2.54 -6.98 32.37
C VAL A 35 2.79 -6.02 31.20
N TRP A 36 1.94 -5.00 31.01
CA TRP A 36 1.95 -4.18 29.78
C TRP A 36 3.24 -3.38 29.57
N GLY A 37 3.86 -2.90 30.65
CA GLY A 37 5.17 -2.22 30.56
C GLY A 37 6.30 -3.17 30.20
N SER A 38 6.27 -4.40 30.74
CA SER A 38 7.25 -5.45 30.44
C SER A 38 7.10 -5.96 29.00
N THR A 39 5.87 -6.15 28.51
CA THR A 39 5.64 -6.55 27.11
C THR A 39 6.04 -5.47 26.11
N LEU A 40 5.88 -4.18 26.45
CA LEU A 40 6.41 -3.07 25.63
C LEU A 40 7.94 -3.07 25.60
N SER A 41 8.59 -3.24 26.74
CA SER A 41 10.05 -3.32 26.83
C SER A 41 10.59 -4.51 26.01
N PHE A 42 9.90 -5.64 26.07
CA PHE A 42 10.18 -6.81 25.24
C PHE A 42 10.00 -6.51 23.74
N ALA A 43 8.90 -5.86 23.34
CA ALA A 43 8.66 -5.49 21.94
C ALA A 43 9.75 -4.54 21.41
N ILE A 44 10.16 -3.53 22.21
CA ILE A 44 11.27 -2.63 21.88
C ILE A 44 12.58 -3.40 21.67
N MET A 45 12.88 -4.36 22.55
CA MET A 45 14.07 -5.20 22.41
C MET A 45 14.02 -6.04 21.12
N VAL A 46 12.86 -6.63 20.80
CA VAL A 46 12.66 -7.36 19.54
C VAL A 46 12.86 -6.44 18.34
N GLN A 47 12.32 -5.21 18.35
CA GLN A 47 12.51 -4.23 17.27
C GLN A 47 13.97 -3.85 17.09
N PHE A 48 14.70 -3.64 18.18
CA PHE A 48 16.11 -3.28 18.12
C PHE A 48 16.96 -4.41 17.53
N ILE A 49 16.77 -5.64 18.03
CA ILE A 49 17.50 -6.81 17.55
C ILE A 49 17.20 -7.06 16.07
N THR A 50 15.92 -7.15 15.71
CA THR A 50 15.53 -7.40 14.31
C THR A 50 15.94 -6.25 13.39
N GLY A 51 15.85 -5.00 13.85
CA GLY A 51 16.26 -3.82 13.10
C GLY A 51 17.76 -3.81 12.78
N ILE A 52 18.62 -4.23 13.71
CA ILE A 52 20.07 -4.36 13.46
C ILE A 52 20.34 -5.38 12.35
N PHE A 53 19.71 -6.55 12.40
CA PHE A 53 19.90 -7.58 11.36
C PHE A 53 19.37 -7.12 10.00
N LEU A 54 18.24 -6.40 9.97
CA LEU A 54 17.71 -5.82 8.74
C LEU A 54 18.63 -4.72 8.18
N TRP A 55 19.19 -3.87 9.05
CA TRP A 55 20.16 -2.84 8.64
C TRP A 55 21.37 -3.47 7.94
N MET A 56 21.90 -4.59 8.43
CA MET A 56 23.05 -5.26 7.80
C MET A 56 22.81 -5.70 6.34
N ALA A 57 21.56 -5.83 5.89
CA ALA A 57 21.20 -6.23 4.54
C ALA A 57 20.47 -5.13 3.73
N TYR A 58 20.20 -3.97 4.34
CA TYR A 58 19.42 -2.89 3.73
C TYR A 58 20.33 -1.81 3.12
N SER A 59 20.00 -1.34 1.91
CA SER A 59 20.76 -0.30 1.21
C SER A 59 19.92 0.98 0.99
N PRO A 60 20.13 2.06 1.77
CA PRO A 60 19.31 3.27 1.73
C PRO A 60 19.61 4.15 0.51
N SER A 61 19.03 3.82 -0.65
CA SER A 61 19.02 4.69 -1.84
C SER A 61 17.71 4.55 -2.60
N ALA A 62 17.28 5.60 -3.30
CA ALA A 62 16.05 5.57 -4.11
C ALA A 62 16.10 4.47 -5.20
N THR A 63 17.29 4.05 -5.61
CA THR A 63 17.52 2.97 -6.59
C THR A 63 17.60 1.58 -5.95
N THR A 64 18.24 1.43 -4.79
CA THR A 64 18.57 0.12 -4.18
C THR A 64 17.73 -0.27 -2.97
N ALA A 65 16.92 0.64 -2.41
CA ALA A 65 16.19 0.34 -1.18
C ALA A 65 15.13 -0.73 -1.39
N TRP A 66 14.31 -0.58 -2.43
CA TRP A 66 13.31 -1.58 -2.79
C TRP A 66 13.96 -2.94 -3.11
N GLU A 67 15.05 -2.92 -3.90
CA GLU A 67 15.85 -4.11 -4.22
C GLU A 67 16.37 -4.82 -2.97
N SER A 68 16.97 -4.09 -2.03
CA SER A 68 17.50 -4.68 -0.80
C SER A 68 16.40 -5.29 0.07
N VAL A 69 15.20 -4.69 0.09
CA VAL A 69 14.04 -5.25 0.79
C VAL A 69 13.48 -6.47 0.05
N TYR A 70 13.48 -6.48 -1.28
CA TYR A 70 13.18 -7.66 -2.08
C TYR A 70 14.14 -8.81 -1.76
N PHE A 71 15.44 -8.53 -1.70
CA PHE A 71 16.47 -9.50 -1.32
C PHE A 71 16.22 -10.06 0.09
N ILE A 72 15.99 -9.19 1.08
CA ILE A 72 15.64 -9.61 2.45
C ILE A 72 14.40 -10.49 2.44
N GLN A 73 13.38 -10.15 1.67
CA GLN A 73 12.10 -10.87 1.66
C GLN A 73 12.18 -12.23 0.94
N ASN A 74 12.87 -12.32 -0.20
CA ASN A 74 12.74 -13.46 -1.11
C ASN A 74 14.02 -14.32 -1.19
N GLU A 75 15.20 -13.73 -1.01
CA GLU A 75 16.48 -14.42 -1.23
C GLU A 75 17.21 -14.78 0.07
N MET A 76 17.16 -13.89 1.08
CA MET A 76 17.84 -14.11 2.34
C MET A 76 17.19 -15.24 3.14
N THR A 77 18.00 -16.20 3.61
CA THR A 77 17.52 -17.30 4.45
C THR A 77 16.81 -16.78 5.70
N LEU A 78 15.54 -17.13 5.88
CA LEU A 78 14.65 -16.62 6.94
C LEU A 78 14.46 -15.09 6.96
N GLY A 79 14.81 -14.39 5.88
CA GLY A 79 14.69 -12.94 5.83
C GLY A 79 13.25 -12.44 5.83
N TRP A 80 12.32 -13.16 5.17
CA TRP A 80 10.87 -12.90 5.27
C TRP A 80 10.35 -13.01 6.71
N LEU A 81 10.91 -13.93 7.52
CA LEU A 81 10.53 -14.13 8.92
C LEU A 81 11.09 -12.99 9.77
N LEU A 82 12.36 -12.62 9.56
CA LEU A 82 13.01 -11.49 10.23
C LEU A 82 12.25 -10.17 9.97
N ARG A 83 12.00 -9.85 8.70
CA ARG A 83 11.20 -8.69 8.26
C ARG A 83 9.78 -8.76 8.80
N GLY A 84 9.19 -9.95 8.76
CA GLY A 84 7.89 -10.25 9.34
C GLY A 84 7.80 -9.89 10.83
N ILE A 85 8.72 -10.40 11.64
CA ILE A 85 8.76 -10.14 13.08
C ILE A 85 8.92 -8.64 13.32
N HIS A 86 9.81 -7.95 12.61
CA HIS A 86 10.01 -6.52 12.76
C HIS A 86 8.74 -5.71 12.44
N HIS A 87 8.08 -6.02 11.33
CA HIS A 87 6.87 -5.33 10.90
C HIS A 87 5.70 -5.57 11.88
N TRP A 88 5.38 -6.83 12.18
CA TRP A 88 4.23 -7.16 13.03
C TRP A 88 4.45 -6.84 14.51
N THR A 89 5.70 -6.86 14.99
CA THR A 89 6.02 -6.35 16.33
C THR A 89 5.76 -4.85 16.40
N ALA A 90 6.08 -4.06 15.36
CA ALA A 90 5.74 -2.64 15.32
C ALA A 90 4.22 -2.41 15.47
N GLN A 91 3.41 -3.17 14.72
CA GLN A 91 1.95 -3.10 14.77
C GLN A 91 1.41 -3.41 16.18
N ILE A 92 1.88 -4.51 16.78
CA ILE A 92 1.47 -4.92 18.13
C ILE A 92 1.98 -3.95 19.20
N MET A 93 3.15 -3.35 19.01
CA MET A 93 3.72 -2.38 19.96
C MET A 93 2.80 -1.16 20.13
N VAL A 94 2.15 -0.69 19.06
CA VAL A 94 1.15 0.39 19.15
C VAL A 94 -0.06 -0.02 19.99
N ILE A 95 -0.54 -1.26 19.83
CA ILE A 95 -1.64 -1.81 20.65
C ILE A 95 -1.21 -1.89 22.13
N LEU A 96 -0.03 -2.45 22.40
CA LEU A 96 0.52 -2.54 23.76
C LEU A 96 0.70 -1.17 24.40
N LEU A 97 1.04 -0.16 23.61
CA LEU A 97 1.22 1.20 24.07
C LEU A 97 -0.11 1.81 24.51
N VAL A 98 -1.18 1.63 23.72
CA VAL A 98 -2.53 2.05 24.13
C VAL A 98 -2.97 1.32 25.39
N LEU A 99 -2.73 -0.01 25.50
CA LEU A 99 -3.06 -0.78 26.71
C LEU A 99 -2.30 -0.29 27.94
N HIS A 100 -1.02 0.05 27.78
CA HIS A 100 -0.21 0.62 28.86
C HIS A 100 -0.70 2.01 29.28
N LEU A 101 -1.02 2.89 28.32
CA LEU A 101 -1.58 4.21 28.62
C LEU A 101 -2.93 4.09 29.35
N VAL A 102 -3.79 3.19 28.88
CA VAL A 102 -5.07 2.88 29.53
C VAL A 102 -4.85 2.45 30.98
N GLN A 103 -3.92 1.52 31.22
CA GLN A 103 -3.59 1.07 32.58
C GLN A 103 -3.18 2.26 33.46
N VAL A 104 -2.25 3.08 32.97
CA VAL A 104 -1.71 4.24 33.70
C VAL A 104 -2.80 5.25 34.04
N VAL A 105 -3.71 5.53 33.10
CA VAL A 105 -4.79 6.50 33.32
C VAL A 105 -5.81 5.96 34.30
N ILE A 106 -6.24 4.71 34.14
CA ILE A 106 -7.23 4.06 35.02
C ILE A 106 -6.71 3.93 36.45
N ASP A 107 -5.45 3.50 36.63
CA ASP A 107 -4.85 3.36 37.97
C ASP A 107 -4.49 4.70 38.62
N SER A 108 -4.65 5.81 37.91
CA SER A 108 -4.13 7.12 38.35
C SER A 108 -2.61 7.09 38.58
N ALA A 109 -1.88 6.24 37.86
CA ALA A 109 -0.43 6.08 38.00
C ALA A 109 0.39 7.29 37.49
N TYR A 110 -0.31 8.35 37.05
CA TYR A 110 0.25 9.63 36.64
C TYR A 110 0.24 10.70 37.75
N ARG A 111 -0.41 10.45 38.90
CA ARG A 111 -0.49 11.41 40.01
C ARG A 111 0.85 11.50 40.77
N ALA A 112 1.00 12.56 41.58
CA ALA A 112 2.15 12.77 42.45
C ALA A 112 2.60 11.49 43.17
N PRO A 113 3.90 11.13 43.15
CA PRO A 113 5.06 11.87 42.61
C PRO A 113 5.45 11.49 41.16
N ARG A 114 4.53 10.96 40.34
CA ARG A 114 4.83 10.29 39.05
C ARG A 114 4.55 11.15 37.81
N GLU A 115 4.32 12.45 37.97
CA GLU A 115 3.97 13.36 36.87
C GLU A 115 5.05 13.36 35.78
N PHE A 116 6.32 13.43 36.19
CA PHE A 116 7.45 13.34 35.25
C PHE A 116 7.47 12.00 34.52
N ASN A 117 7.25 10.90 35.23
CA ASN A 117 7.23 9.58 34.60
C ASN A 117 6.14 9.51 33.51
N PHE A 118 4.97 10.11 33.77
CA PHE A 118 3.90 10.22 32.78
C PHE A 118 4.29 11.08 31.58
N TRP A 119 4.88 12.26 31.78
CA TRP A 119 5.34 13.09 30.66
C TRP A 119 6.41 12.42 29.80
N PHE A 120 7.37 11.71 30.43
CA PHE A 120 8.30 10.85 29.69
C PHE A 120 7.56 9.77 28.89
N GLY A 121 6.52 9.16 29.46
CA GLY A 121 5.66 8.20 28.75
C GLY A 121 4.94 8.82 27.54
N VAL A 122 4.45 10.05 27.66
CA VAL A 122 3.83 10.79 26.53
C VAL A 122 4.87 11.09 25.44
N ILE A 123 6.09 11.50 25.80
CA ILE A 123 7.17 11.72 24.84
C ILE A 123 7.55 10.39 24.14
N LEU A 124 7.66 9.30 24.90
CA LEU A 124 7.93 7.96 24.37
C LEU A 124 6.85 7.48 23.40
N LEU A 125 5.58 7.79 23.68
CA LEU A 125 4.47 7.55 22.75
C LEU A 125 4.69 8.24 21.41
N PHE A 126 5.04 9.53 21.39
CA PHE A 126 5.26 10.25 20.13
C PHE A 126 6.53 9.78 19.40
N ILE A 127 7.61 9.49 20.11
CA ILE A 127 8.81 8.92 19.50
C ILE A 127 8.51 7.57 18.87
N THR A 128 7.72 6.72 19.54
CA THR A 128 7.29 5.44 18.99
C THR A 128 6.51 5.61 17.70
N LEU A 129 5.53 6.53 17.67
CA LEU A 129 4.77 6.83 16.45
C LEU A 129 5.66 7.41 15.32
N ALA A 130 6.65 8.24 15.67
CA ALA A 130 7.62 8.77 14.72
C ALA A 130 8.54 7.69 14.14
N ILE A 131 8.97 6.72 14.96
CA ILE A 131 9.74 5.55 14.50
C ILE A 131 8.89 4.72 13.53
N SER A 132 7.62 4.50 13.84
CA SER A 132 6.70 3.78 12.96
C SER A 132 6.53 4.48 11.60
N LEU A 133 6.34 5.81 11.58
CA LEU A 133 6.24 6.58 10.35
C LEU A 133 7.53 6.55 9.53
N THR A 134 8.68 6.72 10.18
CA THR A 134 9.97 6.77 9.48
C THR A 134 10.40 5.40 8.94
N GLY A 135 10.05 4.31 9.61
CA GLY A 135 10.33 2.95 9.15
C GLY A 135 9.48 2.53 7.96
N TYR A 136 8.25 3.05 7.89
CA TYR A 136 7.28 2.77 6.84
C TYR A 136 7.75 3.20 5.43
N LEU A 137 8.56 4.26 5.37
CA LEU A 137 9.14 4.79 4.13
C LEU A 137 10.29 3.93 3.59
N LEU A 138 11.00 3.19 4.44
CA LEU A 138 12.27 2.54 4.09
C LEU A 138 12.17 1.48 2.97
N PRO A 139 11.07 0.71 2.82
CA PRO A 139 10.90 -0.17 1.66
C PRO A 139 10.92 0.56 0.31
N TRP A 140 10.68 1.88 0.30
CA TRP A 140 10.64 2.71 -0.90
C TRP A 140 9.74 2.15 -2.01
N ASP A 141 8.59 1.61 -1.58
CA ASP A 141 7.53 1.10 -2.45
C ASP A 141 6.41 2.14 -2.61
N GLN A 142 5.47 1.91 -3.53
CA GLN A 142 4.39 2.86 -3.82
C GLN A 142 3.61 3.27 -2.55
N LYS A 143 3.24 2.30 -1.69
CA LYS A 143 2.52 2.62 -0.46
C LYS A 143 3.38 3.48 0.47
N GLY A 144 4.66 3.16 0.66
CA GLY A 144 5.64 3.87 1.49
C GLY A 144 5.88 5.32 1.06
N PHE A 145 6.19 5.50 -0.22
CA PHE A 145 6.52 6.81 -0.81
C PHE A 145 5.34 7.78 -0.71
N TRP A 146 4.17 7.38 -1.20
CA TRP A 146 3.01 8.26 -1.29
C TRP A 146 2.39 8.57 0.09
N ALA A 147 2.37 7.60 1.01
CA ALA A 147 1.92 7.88 2.38
C ALA A 147 2.85 8.86 3.10
N THR A 148 4.16 8.78 2.86
CA THR A 148 5.12 9.73 3.41
C THR A 148 4.90 11.11 2.84
N LYS A 149 4.75 11.23 1.51
CA LYS A 149 4.47 12.50 0.83
C LYS A 149 3.25 13.19 1.44
N VAL A 150 2.18 12.45 1.73
CA VAL A 150 1.01 12.98 2.45
C VAL A 150 1.40 13.48 3.85
N ALA A 151 2.10 12.68 4.65
CA ALA A 151 2.48 13.05 6.02
C ALA A 151 3.38 14.30 6.08
N THR A 152 4.36 14.42 5.19
CA THR A 152 5.28 15.57 5.14
C THR A 152 4.64 16.80 4.50
N ASN A 153 3.68 16.63 3.58
CA ASN A 153 2.86 17.76 3.10
C ASN A 153 2.02 18.36 4.23
N LEU A 154 1.50 17.54 5.17
CA LEU A 154 0.80 18.06 6.35
C LEU A 154 1.72 18.91 7.25
N ALA A 155 3.01 18.59 7.33
CA ALA A 155 3.98 19.43 8.05
C ALA A 155 4.21 20.79 7.36
N GLY A 156 4.09 20.84 6.03
CA GLY A 156 4.14 22.07 5.24
C GLY A 156 3.01 23.05 5.54
N ILE A 157 1.87 22.56 6.04
CA ILE A 157 0.69 23.37 6.37
C ILE A 157 0.89 24.19 7.66
N ILE A 158 1.96 23.94 8.43
CA ILE A 158 2.25 24.67 9.66
C ILE A 158 2.46 26.16 9.36
N PRO A 159 1.68 27.07 9.98
CA PRO A 159 1.86 28.50 9.75
C PRO A 159 3.29 28.96 10.06
N PHE A 160 3.79 29.91 9.26
CA PHE A 160 5.09 30.58 9.38
C PHE A 160 6.34 29.73 9.08
N ILE A 161 6.39 28.47 9.49
CA ILE A 161 7.60 27.63 9.39
C ILE A 161 7.43 26.37 8.53
N GLY A 162 6.20 26.08 8.06
CA GLY A 162 5.86 24.82 7.41
C GLY A 162 6.68 24.52 6.16
N ASP A 163 6.78 25.48 5.23
CA ASP A 163 7.52 25.30 3.97
C ASP A 163 9.01 24.99 4.21
N ASP A 164 9.64 25.72 5.13
CA ASP A 164 11.05 25.51 5.48
C ASP A 164 11.24 24.19 6.21
N LEU A 165 10.33 23.82 7.12
CA LEU A 165 10.32 22.54 7.80
C LEU A 165 10.17 21.38 6.81
N GLN A 166 9.27 21.49 5.85
CA GLN A 166 9.06 20.48 4.82
C GLN A 166 10.32 20.31 3.97
N LYS A 167 10.94 21.40 3.51
CA LYS A 167 12.21 21.35 2.76
C LYS A 167 13.32 20.70 3.57
N ILE A 168 13.40 20.93 4.89
CA ILE A 168 14.37 20.27 5.77
C ILE A 168 14.11 18.77 5.86
N ILE A 169 12.84 18.36 6.02
CA ILE A 169 12.46 16.95 6.14
C ILE A 169 12.69 16.21 4.82
N VAL A 170 12.25 16.77 3.70
CA VAL A 170 12.43 16.18 2.35
C VAL A 170 13.89 16.19 1.95
N GLY A 171 14.59 17.30 2.21
CA GLY A 171 16.04 17.42 2.04
C GLY A 171 16.55 17.61 0.62
N GLY A 172 15.65 17.71 -0.36
CA GLY A 172 15.94 17.99 -1.77
C GLY A 172 14.80 18.79 -2.41
N SER A 173 14.89 19.02 -3.72
CA SER A 173 13.81 19.66 -4.50
C SER A 173 12.56 18.80 -4.60
N ASP A 174 12.72 17.47 -4.51
CA ASP A 174 11.64 16.49 -4.47
C ASP A 174 12.04 15.27 -3.61
N TYR A 175 11.10 14.36 -3.38
CA TYR A 175 11.32 13.11 -2.65
C TYR A 175 12.27 12.20 -3.43
N GLY A 176 13.37 11.80 -2.79
CA GLY A 176 14.38 10.99 -3.45
C GLY A 176 15.45 10.49 -2.50
N HIS A 177 16.67 10.33 -3.03
CA HIS A 177 17.80 9.77 -2.29
C HIS A 177 18.10 10.52 -0.97
N HIS A 178 18.07 11.86 -0.96
CA HIS A 178 18.28 12.65 0.25
C HIS A 178 17.18 12.47 1.31
N THR A 179 15.93 12.31 0.89
CA THR A 179 14.82 12.03 1.80
C THR A 179 15.02 10.68 2.47
N LEU A 180 15.25 9.65 1.67
CA LEU A 180 15.37 8.28 2.15
C LEU A 180 16.56 8.08 3.09
N THR A 181 17.73 8.60 2.74
CA THR A 181 18.93 8.49 3.59
C THR A 181 18.77 9.19 4.94
N ARG A 182 18.11 10.35 4.99
CA ARG A 182 17.79 11.05 6.25
C ARG A 182 16.79 10.29 7.10
N PHE A 183 15.72 9.80 6.49
CA PHE A 183 14.71 8.99 7.18
C PHE A 183 15.32 7.68 7.71
N PHE A 184 16.22 7.06 6.96
CA PHE A 184 17.00 5.93 7.42
C PHE A 184 17.85 6.26 8.66
N ALA A 185 18.60 7.36 8.63
CA ALA A 185 19.39 7.81 9.78
C ALA A 185 18.52 8.12 11.02
N LEU A 186 17.33 8.70 10.81
CA LEU A 186 16.36 8.93 11.87
C LEU A 186 15.81 7.63 12.43
N HIS A 187 15.40 6.70 11.57
CA HIS A 187 14.73 5.45 11.95
C HIS A 187 15.67 4.44 12.59
N ALA A 188 16.89 4.25 12.05
CA ALA A 188 17.83 3.25 12.52
C ALA A 188 18.77 3.78 13.62
N GLY A 189 19.01 5.10 13.65
CA GLY A 189 19.97 5.73 14.57
C GLY A 189 19.32 6.62 15.61
N VAL A 190 18.89 7.81 15.19
CA VAL A 190 18.55 8.91 16.11
C VAL A 190 17.33 8.59 16.99
N LEU A 191 16.23 8.16 16.39
CA LEU A 191 14.98 7.92 17.12
C LEU A 191 15.06 6.70 18.04
N PRO A 192 15.61 5.52 17.63
CA PRO A 192 15.82 4.41 18.56
C PRO A 192 16.79 4.76 19.69
N GLY A 193 17.85 5.51 19.42
CA GLY A 193 18.78 5.98 20.45
C GLY A 193 18.08 6.84 21.50
N ALA A 194 17.25 7.80 21.05
CA ALA A 194 16.42 8.62 21.93
C ALA A 194 15.39 7.79 22.70
N LEU A 195 14.75 6.81 22.04
CA LEU A 195 13.78 5.91 22.67
C LEU A 195 14.44 5.12 23.81
N VAL A 196 15.60 4.49 23.57
CA VAL A 196 16.32 3.72 24.60
C VAL A 196 16.72 4.61 25.78
N ALA A 197 17.30 5.79 25.51
CA ALA A 197 17.69 6.73 26.56
C ALA A 197 16.50 7.13 27.44
N LEU A 198 15.36 7.47 26.83
CA LEU A 198 14.16 7.87 27.54
C LEU A 198 13.48 6.70 28.26
N VAL A 199 13.52 5.47 27.71
CA VAL A 199 13.03 4.26 28.39
C VAL A 199 13.85 3.97 29.64
N VAL A 200 15.17 4.12 29.59
CA VAL A 200 16.03 3.97 30.78
C VAL A 200 15.62 4.97 31.87
N VAL A 201 15.41 6.24 31.51
CA VAL A 201 14.95 7.28 32.44
C VAL A 201 13.54 6.96 32.98
N HIS A 202 12.63 6.51 32.11
CA HIS A 202 11.26 6.14 32.48
C HIS A 202 11.23 4.96 33.48
N ILE A 203 12.00 3.90 33.22
CA ILE A 203 12.13 2.76 34.14
C ILE A 203 12.81 3.19 35.45
N TYR A 204 13.82 4.04 35.38
CA TYR A 204 14.48 4.58 36.59
C TYR A 204 13.50 5.35 37.48
N LEU A 205 12.71 6.29 36.92
CA LEU A 205 11.73 7.07 37.67
C LEU A 205 10.62 6.18 38.24
N PHE A 206 10.19 5.18 37.47
CA PHE A 206 9.26 4.17 37.93
C PHE A 206 9.81 3.41 39.16
N ARG A 207 11.05 2.90 39.09
CA ARG A 207 11.69 2.19 40.22
C ARG A 207 11.92 3.09 41.42
N ARG A 208 12.31 4.35 41.20
CA ARG A 208 12.52 5.32 42.29
C ARG A 208 11.24 5.61 43.07
N HIS A 209 10.09 5.66 42.39
CA HIS A 209 8.80 5.98 43.01
C HIS A 209 7.97 4.73 43.35
N GLY A 210 8.48 3.52 43.09
CA GLY A 210 7.81 2.23 43.29
C GLY A 210 6.65 1.99 42.33
N ILE A 211 5.92 0.88 42.44
CA ILE A 211 4.69 0.60 41.65
C ILE A 211 3.48 1.32 42.27
N THR A 212 2.57 1.84 41.43
CA THR A 212 1.26 2.30 41.95
C THR A 212 0.44 1.07 42.29
N GLU A 213 0.03 0.94 43.55
CA GLU A 213 -0.80 -0.19 43.94
C GLU A 213 -2.10 -0.18 43.13
N ALA A 214 -2.31 -1.22 42.31
CA ALA A 214 -3.63 -1.46 41.76
C ALA A 214 -4.57 -1.66 42.94
N LYS A 215 -5.59 -0.79 43.04
CA LYS A 215 -6.65 -0.91 44.04
C LYS A 215 -7.09 -2.38 44.15
N PRO A 216 -7.43 -2.88 45.35
CA PRO A 216 -7.94 -4.24 45.49
C PRO A 216 -9.03 -4.52 44.45
N ALA A 217 -9.12 -5.78 44.02
CA ALA A 217 -10.07 -6.22 43.01
C ALA A 217 -11.49 -6.21 43.59
N THR A 218 -11.98 -5.03 43.94
CA THR A 218 -13.36 -4.80 44.30
C THR A 218 -14.22 -5.03 43.06
N ARG A 219 -15.48 -5.42 43.28
CA ARG A 219 -16.49 -5.49 42.23
C ARG A 219 -16.48 -4.22 41.36
N ALA A 220 -16.32 -3.05 41.95
CA ALA A 220 -16.22 -1.77 41.25
C ALA A 220 -14.95 -1.62 40.38
N SER A 221 -13.76 -2.02 40.85
CA SER A 221 -12.53 -1.91 40.06
C SER A 221 -12.46 -2.94 38.93
N ALA A 222 -13.00 -4.14 39.14
CA ALA A 222 -13.15 -5.14 38.10
C ALA A 222 -14.15 -4.67 37.02
N LEU A 223 -15.31 -4.14 37.44
CA LEU A 223 -16.30 -3.60 36.53
C LEU A 223 -15.73 -2.49 35.64
N TYR A 224 -14.84 -1.64 36.16
CA TYR A 224 -14.22 -0.55 35.38
C TYR A 224 -13.37 -1.04 34.19
N TYR A 225 -12.68 -2.17 34.37
CA TYR A 225 -11.82 -2.73 33.32
C TYR A 225 -12.64 -3.53 32.32
N TRP A 226 -13.56 -4.36 32.82
CA TRP A 226 -14.47 -5.09 31.96
C TRP A 226 -15.44 -4.17 31.22
N SER A 227 -15.82 -3.02 31.78
CA SER A 227 -16.61 -1.99 31.09
C SER A 227 -15.81 -1.33 29.96
N LEU A 228 -14.51 -1.07 30.14
CA LEU A 228 -13.68 -0.57 29.05
C LEU A 228 -13.55 -1.61 27.92
N LEU A 229 -13.24 -2.86 28.27
CA LEU A 229 -13.19 -3.94 27.28
C LEU A 229 -14.56 -4.12 26.61
N GLY A 230 -15.65 -4.06 27.38
CA GLY A 230 -17.01 -4.12 26.86
C GLY A 230 -17.33 -2.95 25.93
N PHE A 231 -16.87 -1.75 26.26
CA PHE A 231 -16.97 -0.58 25.39
C PHE A 231 -16.19 -0.79 24.08
N VAL A 232 -14.91 -1.17 24.15
CA VAL A 232 -14.06 -1.40 22.97
C VAL A 232 -14.64 -2.49 22.07
N PHE A 233 -14.89 -3.68 22.63
CA PHE A 233 -15.42 -4.81 21.85
C PHE A 233 -16.89 -4.62 21.46
N GLY A 234 -17.67 -3.88 22.23
CA GLY A 234 -19.05 -3.51 21.89
C GLY A 234 -19.09 -2.54 20.71
N THR A 235 -18.28 -1.47 20.76
CA THR A 235 -18.10 -0.55 19.64
C THR A 235 -17.59 -1.28 18.40
N LEU A 236 -16.55 -2.13 18.53
CA LEU A 236 -16.07 -2.95 17.41
C LEU A 236 -17.13 -3.90 16.86
N THR A 237 -17.96 -4.51 17.72
CA THR A 237 -19.07 -5.38 17.27
C THR A 237 -20.08 -4.58 16.47
N ILE A 238 -20.53 -3.42 16.99
CA ILE A 238 -21.46 -2.54 16.29
C ILE A 238 -20.89 -2.12 14.94
N LEU A 239 -19.63 -1.66 14.90
CA LEU A 239 -18.98 -1.23 13.68
C LEU A 239 -18.82 -2.37 12.67
N ALA A 240 -18.54 -3.60 13.13
CA ALA A 240 -18.43 -4.76 12.26
C ALA A 240 -19.78 -5.16 11.63
N PHE A 241 -20.91 -4.88 12.29
CA PHE A 241 -22.26 -5.07 11.72
C PHE A 241 -22.70 -3.90 10.84
N VAL A 242 -22.41 -2.66 11.25
CA VAL A 242 -22.75 -1.45 10.48
C VAL A 242 -21.98 -1.41 9.16
N PHE A 243 -20.73 -1.90 9.16
CA PHE A 243 -19.85 -1.97 8.00
C PHE A 243 -19.55 -3.42 7.62
N GLU A 244 -20.58 -4.26 7.55
CA GLU A 244 -20.43 -5.69 7.22
C GLU A 244 -19.69 -5.89 5.89
N ASP A 245 -20.01 -5.07 4.89
CA ASP A 245 -19.39 -5.09 3.54
C ASP A 245 -17.88 -4.80 3.56
N ALA A 246 -17.39 -4.09 4.58
CA ALA A 246 -15.98 -3.71 4.73
C ALA A 246 -15.15 -4.70 5.56
N THR A 247 -15.80 -5.71 6.17
CA THR A 247 -15.14 -6.65 7.07
C THR A 247 -15.18 -8.07 6.52
N LYS A 248 -14.11 -8.84 6.76
CA LYS A 248 -14.12 -10.27 6.40
C LYS A 248 -15.19 -10.98 7.23
N GLN A 249 -15.96 -11.89 6.62
CA GLN A 249 -17.11 -12.56 7.26
C GLN A 249 -16.83 -13.24 8.62
N TRP A 250 -15.58 -13.63 8.90
CA TRP A 250 -15.20 -14.22 10.19
C TRP A 250 -15.03 -13.17 11.31
N VAL A 251 -14.73 -11.91 10.96
CA VAL A 251 -14.42 -10.83 11.91
C VAL A 251 -15.63 -10.46 12.78
N PRO A 252 -16.84 -10.21 12.23
CA PRO A 252 -18.02 -9.93 13.04
C PRO A 252 -18.32 -11.06 14.04
N ARG A 253 -18.19 -12.31 13.61
CA ARG A 253 -18.44 -13.49 14.47
C ARG A 253 -17.45 -13.57 15.63
N SER A 254 -16.16 -13.40 15.36
CA SER A 254 -15.12 -13.44 16.39
C SER A 254 -15.25 -12.29 17.39
N ILE A 255 -15.47 -11.07 16.93
CA ILE A 255 -15.59 -9.89 17.80
C ILE A 255 -16.88 -9.97 18.64
N CYS A 256 -18.01 -10.37 18.04
CA CYS A 256 -19.27 -10.57 18.76
C CYS A 256 -19.14 -11.65 19.85
N GLY A 257 -18.47 -12.77 19.55
CA GLY A 257 -18.22 -13.82 20.55
C GLY A 257 -17.40 -13.31 21.75
N VAL A 258 -16.36 -12.50 21.49
CA VAL A 258 -15.55 -11.87 22.55
C VAL A 258 -16.38 -10.85 23.34
N PHE A 259 -17.18 -10.03 22.67
CA PHE A 259 -18.08 -9.08 23.32
C PHE A 259 -19.11 -9.78 24.21
N LEU A 260 -19.74 -10.87 23.76
CA LEU A 260 -20.68 -11.65 24.54
C LEU A 260 -20.01 -12.29 25.77
N ALA A 261 -18.78 -12.80 25.64
CA ALA A 261 -18.02 -13.31 26.77
C ALA A 261 -17.70 -12.22 27.80
N ILE A 262 -17.33 -11.02 27.33
CA ILE A 262 -17.10 -9.84 28.18
C ILE A 262 -18.41 -9.38 28.85
N ALA A 263 -19.50 -9.27 28.10
CA ALA A 263 -20.81 -8.87 28.61
C ALA A 263 -21.32 -9.87 29.66
N ALA A 264 -21.19 -11.18 29.42
CA ALA A 264 -21.48 -12.22 30.40
C ALA A 264 -20.62 -12.08 31.65
N ARG A 265 -19.34 -11.71 31.50
CA ARG A 265 -18.44 -11.45 32.64
C ARG A 265 -18.85 -10.21 33.42
N ILE A 266 -19.22 -9.11 32.76
CA ILE A 266 -19.76 -7.90 33.40
C ILE A 266 -21.04 -8.26 34.15
N PHE A 267 -21.99 -8.92 33.50
CA PHE A 267 -23.25 -9.36 34.10
C PHE A 267 -23.00 -10.23 35.33
N PHE A 268 -22.11 -11.21 35.23
CA PHE A 268 -21.71 -12.03 36.38
C PHE A 268 -21.16 -11.17 37.53
N LEU A 269 -20.28 -10.20 37.25
CA LEU A 269 -19.73 -9.30 38.26
C LEU A 269 -20.80 -8.36 38.86
N VAL A 270 -21.78 -7.90 38.06
CA VAL A 270 -22.89 -7.06 38.55
C VAL A 270 -23.86 -7.88 39.40
N PHE A 271 -24.22 -9.11 39.04
CA PHE A 271 -25.29 -9.84 39.74
C PHE A 271 -24.81 -10.87 40.76
N ARG A 272 -23.63 -11.44 40.55
CA ARG A 272 -23.07 -12.53 41.36
C ARG A 272 -21.68 -12.26 41.89
N GLY A 273 -21.08 -11.11 41.55
CA GLY A 273 -19.85 -10.66 42.18
C GLY A 273 -20.12 -10.45 43.66
N LYS A 274 -19.43 -11.19 44.54
CA LYS A 274 -19.47 -10.89 45.97
C LYS A 274 -19.00 -9.44 46.16
N ASP A 275 -19.69 -8.70 47.01
CA ASP A 275 -19.12 -7.46 47.55
C ASP A 275 -17.83 -7.87 48.26
N ASP A 276 -16.71 -7.32 47.83
CA ASP A 276 -15.40 -7.69 48.35
C ASP A 276 -15.31 -7.21 49.81
N ASP A 277 -15.19 -8.15 50.75
CA ASP A 277 -14.85 -7.95 52.17
C ASP A 277 -13.42 -7.40 52.32
N SER A 278 -13.03 -6.43 51.50
CA SER A 278 -11.72 -5.79 51.43
C SER A 278 -11.32 -5.02 52.71
N ALA A 279 -12.19 -4.98 53.72
CA ALA A 279 -11.84 -4.68 55.11
C ALA A 279 -11.04 -5.83 55.80
N ALA A 280 -11.09 -7.05 55.27
CA ALA A 280 -10.41 -8.23 55.77
C ALA A 280 -9.07 -8.47 55.03
N ARG A 281 -8.06 -7.70 55.48
CA ARG A 281 -6.62 -7.79 55.16
C ARG A 281 -6.20 -7.44 53.71
N PRO A 282 -5.34 -6.41 53.52
CA PRO A 282 -4.64 -6.24 52.25
C PRO A 282 -3.84 -7.51 51.93
N LYS A 283 -3.89 -7.98 50.66
CA LYS A 283 -2.98 -9.05 50.20
C LYS A 283 -1.56 -8.60 50.50
N ARG A 284 -0.79 -9.46 51.19
CA ARG A 284 0.64 -9.23 51.47
C ARG A 284 1.36 -8.87 50.16
N ASP A 285 2.27 -7.91 50.25
CA ASP A 285 3.14 -7.56 49.14
C ASP A 285 3.85 -8.82 48.62
N GLY A 286 3.86 -8.95 47.30
CA GLY A 286 4.58 -10.02 46.62
C GLY A 286 5.99 -9.58 46.27
N MET A 287 6.78 -10.49 45.72
CA MET A 287 8.09 -10.17 45.17
C MET A 287 8.01 -10.08 43.66
N PHE A 288 8.83 -9.23 43.05
CA PHE A 288 8.92 -9.14 41.58
C PHE A 288 9.41 -10.47 40.98
N TRP A 289 10.46 -11.06 41.55
CA TRP A 289 10.88 -12.44 41.31
C TRP A 289 10.34 -13.40 42.39
N PRO A 290 9.81 -14.58 42.03
CA PRO A 290 9.57 -15.08 40.67
C PRO A 290 8.17 -14.70 40.11
N ASP A 291 7.27 -14.21 40.96
CA ASP A 291 5.83 -14.21 40.70
C ASP A 291 5.39 -13.26 39.58
N GLN A 292 5.95 -12.06 39.52
CA GLN A 292 5.62 -11.10 38.47
C GLN A 292 6.38 -11.42 37.19
N ILE A 293 7.66 -11.77 37.29
CA ILE A 293 8.49 -12.16 36.12
C ILE A 293 7.88 -13.33 35.36
N LEU A 294 7.32 -14.33 36.05
CA LEU A 294 6.65 -15.45 35.37
C LEU A 294 5.43 -14.98 34.54
N LYS A 295 4.62 -14.07 35.08
CA LYS A 295 3.46 -13.50 34.35
C LYS A 295 3.92 -12.67 33.16
N ASP A 296 4.96 -11.86 33.34
CA ASP A 296 5.56 -11.06 32.29
C ASP A 296 6.11 -11.98 31.17
N ALA A 297 6.80 -13.06 31.52
CA ALA A 297 7.32 -14.03 30.55
C ALA A 297 6.20 -14.71 29.75
N ILE A 298 5.12 -15.14 30.40
CA ILE A 298 3.96 -15.73 29.73
C ILE A 298 3.32 -14.70 28.78
N ALA A 299 3.18 -13.45 29.21
CA ALA A 299 2.62 -12.38 28.38
C ALA A 299 3.52 -12.08 27.16
N CYS A 300 4.85 -12.04 27.32
CA CYS A 300 5.78 -11.86 26.22
C CYS A 300 5.74 -13.02 25.20
N VAL A 301 5.61 -14.27 25.68
CA VAL A 301 5.41 -15.43 24.80
C VAL A 301 4.10 -15.31 24.03
N ALA A 302 3.01 -14.88 24.67
CA ALA A 302 1.73 -14.66 23.99
C ALA A 302 1.83 -13.55 22.93
N VAL A 303 2.55 -12.46 23.22
CA VAL A 303 2.84 -11.40 22.24
C VAL A 303 3.62 -11.95 21.05
N MET A 304 4.69 -12.71 21.28
CA MET A 304 5.48 -13.33 20.21
C MET A 304 4.64 -14.32 19.39
N ALA A 305 3.79 -15.13 20.03
CA ALA A 305 2.88 -16.03 19.32
C ALA A 305 1.90 -15.26 18.41
N ALA A 306 1.39 -14.11 18.87
CA ALA A 306 0.55 -13.23 18.04
C ALA A 306 1.33 -12.63 16.86
N VAL A 307 2.56 -12.16 17.08
CA VAL A 307 3.46 -11.71 15.99
C VAL A 307 3.61 -12.82 14.95
N LEU A 308 4.02 -14.01 15.38
CA LEU A 308 4.25 -15.15 14.49
C LEU A 308 2.98 -15.55 13.75
N PHE A 309 1.82 -15.54 14.41
CA PHE A 309 0.53 -15.81 13.76
C PHE A 309 0.31 -14.90 12.55
N PHE A 310 0.54 -13.59 12.69
CA PHE A 310 0.37 -12.67 11.56
C PHE A 310 1.46 -12.83 10.49
N VAL A 311 2.71 -13.08 10.91
CA VAL A 311 3.81 -13.38 9.98
C VAL A 311 3.47 -14.57 9.09
N PHE A 312 3.02 -15.69 9.65
CA PHE A 312 2.68 -16.89 8.87
C PHE A 312 1.37 -16.75 8.10
N ARG A 313 0.40 -15.97 8.60
CA ARG A 313 -0.94 -15.88 7.99
C ARG A 313 -1.04 -14.84 6.87
N GLN A 314 -0.34 -13.72 7.03
CA GLN A 314 -0.45 -12.54 6.14
C GLN A 314 0.89 -12.17 5.49
N GLY A 315 2.02 -12.61 6.04
CA GLY A 315 3.34 -12.20 5.55
C GLY A 315 3.58 -10.70 5.73
N THR A 316 4.49 -10.15 4.92
CA THR A 316 4.74 -8.70 4.84
C THR A 316 4.73 -8.28 3.39
N GLY A 317 3.68 -7.57 2.98
CA GLY A 317 3.54 -7.08 1.60
C GLY A 317 4.72 -6.20 1.21
N LEU A 318 5.03 -6.19 -0.09
CA LEU A 318 5.95 -5.25 -0.73
C LEU A 318 5.25 -4.82 -2.01
N THR A 319 4.79 -3.57 -2.07
CA THR A 319 4.18 -3.03 -3.29
C THR A 319 5.27 -2.76 -4.34
N PRO A 320 4.94 -2.44 -5.60
CA PRO A 320 5.94 -2.11 -6.62
C PRO A 320 6.87 -0.98 -6.16
N PRO A 321 8.08 -0.87 -6.73
CA PRO A 321 8.99 0.24 -6.43
C PRO A 321 8.28 1.57 -6.64
N ALA A 322 8.59 2.54 -5.78
CA ALA A 322 7.99 3.87 -5.88
C ALA A 322 8.28 4.51 -7.23
N ASP A 323 7.23 5.00 -7.89
CA ASP A 323 7.32 5.73 -9.16
C ASP A 323 6.77 7.15 -8.94
N PRO A 324 7.63 8.16 -8.79
CA PRO A 324 7.20 9.54 -8.59
C PRO A 324 6.39 10.12 -9.76
N SER A 325 6.55 9.57 -10.98
CA SER A 325 5.83 10.02 -12.17
C SER A 325 4.37 9.55 -12.19
N GLN A 326 4.01 8.56 -11.36
CA GLN A 326 2.68 7.97 -11.34
C GLN A 326 2.03 8.05 -9.96
N PRO A 327 1.00 8.90 -9.77
CA PRO A 327 0.32 9.03 -8.50
C PRO A 327 -0.35 7.71 -8.09
N TYR A 328 -0.12 7.30 -6.84
CA TYR A 328 -0.76 6.14 -6.24
C TYR A 328 -1.87 6.58 -5.28
N ASN A 329 -3.07 6.81 -5.81
CA ASN A 329 -4.23 7.30 -5.03
C ASN A 329 -4.74 6.28 -3.99
N ALA A 330 -4.34 5.01 -4.12
CA ALA A 330 -4.63 3.95 -3.14
C ALA A 330 -3.65 3.93 -1.95
N ALA A 331 -2.69 4.85 -1.87
CA ALA A 331 -1.83 4.98 -0.71
C ALA A 331 -2.66 5.28 0.55
N ARG A 332 -2.46 4.47 1.59
CA ARG A 332 -3.07 4.67 2.92
C ARG A 332 -2.00 4.57 3.99
N PRO A 333 -2.10 5.37 5.06
CA PRO A 333 -1.23 5.18 6.21
C PRO A 333 -1.62 3.89 6.96
N ASP A 334 -0.77 3.44 7.86
CA ASP A 334 -1.10 2.30 8.71
C ASP A 334 -2.31 2.57 9.62
N TRP A 335 -2.95 1.49 10.11
CA TRP A 335 -4.24 1.54 10.81
C TRP A 335 -4.26 2.50 12.01
N TYR A 336 -3.13 2.70 12.70
CA TYR A 336 -3.02 3.61 13.83
C TYR A 336 -3.00 5.10 13.44
N PHE A 337 -2.90 5.43 12.15
CA PHE A 337 -3.08 6.78 11.61
C PHE A 337 -4.35 6.92 10.75
N MET A 338 -5.07 5.83 10.51
CA MET A 338 -6.28 5.82 9.67
C MET A 338 -7.37 6.76 10.21
N SER A 339 -7.53 6.86 11.52
CA SER A 339 -8.49 7.78 12.14
C SER A 339 -8.22 9.25 11.80
N LEU A 340 -6.96 9.68 11.82
CA LEU A 340 -6.57 11.04 11.44
C LEU A 340 -6.76 11.27 9.94
N PHE A 341 -6.35 10.29 9.12
CA PHE A 341 -6.54 10.35 7.68
C PHE A 341 -8.02 10.48 7.29
N GLN A 342 -8.90 9.69 7.90
CA GLN A 342 -10.33 9.75 7.66
C GLN A 342 -10.95 11.05 8.17
N MET A 343 -10.51 11.55 9.33
CA MET A 343 -10.99 12.82 9.88
C MET A 343 -10.76 13.98 8.92
N LEU A 344 -9.57 14.06 8.30
CA LEU A 344 -9.21 15.14 7.37
C LEU A 344 -10.07 15.18 6.09
N LYS A 345 -10.85 14.13 5.80
CA LYS A 345 -11.77 14.07 4.65
C LYS A 345 -13.14 14.69 4.92
N PHE A 346 -13.44 15.13 6.15
CA PHE A 346 -14.72 15.78 6.43
C PHE A 346 -14.74 17.22 5.92
N SER A 347 -15.91 17.69 5.45
CA SER A 347 -16.10 19.03 4.89
C SER A 347 -15.68 20.16 5.84
N ALA A 348 -15.73 19.94 7.16
CA ALA A 348 -15.25 20.89 8.16
C ALA A 348 -13.73 21.16 8.10
N PHE A 349 -12.97 20.26 7.48
CA PHE A 349 -11.52 20.35 7.33
C PHE A 349 -11.07 20.56 5.86
N GLU A 350 -12.01 20.82 4.96
CA GLU A 350 -11.69 21.18 3.57
C GLU A 350 -11.13 22.61 3.47
N GLY A 351 -10.29 22.83 2.46
CA GLY A 351 -9.60 24.11 2.23
C GLY A 351 -8.43 24.37 3.18
N ALA A 352 -7.69 25.44 2.92
CA ALA A 352 -6.44 25.74 3.62
C ALA A 352 -6.62 25.89 5.14
N VAL A 353 -7.66 26.63 5.58
CA VAL A 353 -7.94 26.86 7.00
C VAL A 353 -8.45 25.59 7.67
N GLY A 354 -9.34 24.85 7.02
CA GLY A 354 -9.86 23.57 7.52
C GLY A 354 -8.74 22.56 7.76
N LEU A 355 -7.80 22.46 6.81
CA LEU A 355 -6.63 21.58 6.92
C LEU A 355 -5.73 21.95 8.12
N VAL A 356 -5.46 23.23 8.35
CA VAL A 356 -4.71 23.69 9.54
C VAL A 356 -5.42 23.27 10.82
N ILE A 357 -6.75 23.44 10.89
CA ILE A 357 -7.53 23.07 12.07
C ILE A 357 -7.45 21.55 12.30
N GLY A 358 -7.70 20.76 11.25
CA GLY A 358 -7.75 19.30 11.33
C GLY A 358 -6.39 18.64 11.58
N ALA A 359 -5.34 19.12 10.93
CA ALA A 359 -4.01 18.49 10.97
C ALA A 359 -3.13 19.00 12.12
N ILE A 360 -3.37 20.23 12.61
CA ILE A 360 -2.52 20.87 13.62
C ILE A 360 -3.31 21.12 14.88
N VAL A 361 -4.36 21.95 14.81
CA VAL A 361 -5.06 22.43 16.02
C VAL A 361 -5.70 21.29 16.81
N VAL A 362 -6.42 20.38 16.13
CA VAL A 362 -7.09 19.25 16.77
C VAL A 362 -6.08 18.30 17.43
N PRO A 363 -5.07 17.75 16.72
CA PRO A 363 -4.04 16.93 17.35
C PRO A 363 -3.31 17.64 18.49
N SER A 364 -2.85 18.89 18.30
CA SER A 364 -2.14 19.65 19.34
C SER A 364 -3.00 19.88 20.58
N THR A 365 -4.31 20.10 20.42
CA THR A 365 -5.24 20.22 21.55
C THR A 365 -5.36 18.90 22.31
N LEU A 366 -5.48 17.78 21.60
CA LEU A 366 -5.53 16.44 22.22
C LEU A 366 -4.22 16.09 22.94
N VAL A 367 -3.07 16.40 22.33
CA VAL A 367 -1.75 16.23 22.97
C VAL A 367 -1.62 17.08 24.22
N THR A 368 -2.06 18.34 24.15
CA THR A 368 -2.02 19.25 25.31
C THR A 368 -2.92 18.73 26.43
N ALA A 369 -4.13 18.25 26.10
CA ALA A 369 -5.02 17.66 27.08
C ALA A 369 -4.42 16.39 27.73
N LEU A 370 -3.74 15.55 26.93
CA LEU A 370 -3.00 14.40 27.44
C LEU A 370 -1.88 14.84 28.40
N PHE A 371 -1.08 15.83 27.99
CA PHE A 371 0.03 16.36 28.79
C PHE A 371 -0.42 16.97 30.13
N LEU A 372 -1.60 17.62 30.14
CA LEU A 372 -2.19 18.23 31.33
C LEU A 372 -2.91 17.25 32.26
N MET A 373 -3.07 15.98 31.87
CA MET A 373 -3.77 14.97 32.68
C MET A 373 -3.27 14.88 34.14
N PRO A 374 -1.94 14.90 34.44
CA PRO A 374 -1.46 14.85 35.82
C PRO A 374 -1.94 16.02 36.68
N LEU A 375 -2.08 17.20 36.07
CA LEU A 375 -2.53 18.41 36.75
C LEU A 375 -4.04 18.39 36.98
N ILE A 376 -4.81 17.98 35.97
CA ILE A 376 -6.26 17.86 36.04
C ILE A 376 -6.64 16.78 37.07
N GLY A 377 -5.98 15.63 37.03
CA GLY A 377 -6.30 14.46 37.84
C GLY A 377 -5.89 14.54 39.32
N LYS A 378 -5.47 15.71 39.83
CA LYS A 378 -5.24 15.95 41.26
C LYS A 378 -6.51 15.73 42.08
N SER A 379 -7.68 16.07 41.53
CA SER A 379 -8.99 15.87 42.17
C SER A 379 -9.67 14.57 41.69
N LYS A 380 -10.66 14.08 42.45
CA LYS A 380 -11.50 12.93 42.04
C LYS A 380 -12.26 13.24 40.74
N THR A 381 -12.85 14.43 40.65
CA THR A 381 -13.57 14.91 39.46
C THR A 381 -12.63 15.00 38.26
N GLY A 382 -11.43 15.55 38.43
CA GLY A 382 -10.46 15.65 37.34
C GLY A 382 -9.97 14.29 36.83
N HIS A 383 -9.80 13.30 37.71
CA HIS A 383 -9.51 11.94 37.25
C HIS A 383 -10.66 11.32 36.48
N TRP A 384 -11.91 11.55 36.90
CA TRP A 384 -13.08 11.13 36.11
C TRP A 384 -13.09 11.80 34.73
N ILE A 385 -12.77 13.09 34.63
CA ILE A 385 -12.62 13.81 33.35
C ILE A 385 -11.55 13.12 32.48
N ASN A 386 -10.36 12.85 33.04
CA ASN A 386 -9.28 12.19 32.29
C ASN A 386 -9.70 10.81 31.76
N VAL A 387 -10.44 10.03 32.54
CA VAL A 387 -10.91 8.73 32.06
C VAL A 387 -12.02 8.87 31.03
N THR A 388 -13.00 9.75 31.23
CA THR A 388 -14.03 10.02 30.21
C THR A 388 -13.41 10.48 28.89
N MET A 389 -12.40 11.35 28.95
CA MET A 389 -11.63 11.77 27.78
C MET A 389 -10.92 10.59 27.10
N LEU A 390 -10.31 9.69 27.86
CA LEU A 390 -9.68 8.48 27.31
C LEU A 390 -10.70 7.58 26.57
N TYR A 391 -11.90 7.38 27.13
CA TYR A 391 -12.95 6.62 26.45
C TYR A 391 -13.41 7.32 25.17
N GLY A 392 -13.58 8.64 25.21
CA GLY A 392 -13.91 9.44 24.04
C GLY A 392 -12.86 9.34 22.93
N LEU A 393 -11.57 9.39 23.30
CA LEU A 393 -10.45 9.25 22.35
C LEU A 393 -10.41 7.85 21.73
N ILE A 394 -10.55 6.79 22.53
CA ILE A 394 -10.58 5.42 22.02
C ILE A 394 -11.81 5.20 21.13
N GLY A 395 -12.98 5.65 21.57
CA GLY A 395 -14.22 5.53 20.79
C GLY A 395 -14.14 6.26 19.45
N GLY A 396 -13.70 7.53 19.47
CA GLY A 396 -13.48 8.33 18.26
C GLY A 396 -12.46 7.69 17.32
N PHE A 397 -11.33 7.21 17.87
CA PHE A 397 -10.32 6.48 17.10
C PHE A 397 -10.89 5.24 16.41
N LEU A 398 -11.64 4.40 17.13
CA LEU A 398 -12.23 3.17 16.59
C LEU A 398 -13.27 3.47 15.50
N ILE A 399 -14.16 4.44 15.77
CA ILE A 399 -15.22 4.85 14.83
C ILE A 399 -14.59 5.39 13.53
N LEU A 400 -13.68 6.37 13.63
CA LEU A 400 -13.04 6.97 12.46
C LEU A 400 -12.19 5.97 11.68
N THR A 401 -11.48 5.07 12.37
CA THR A 401 -10.71 4.01 11.72
C THR A 401 -11.61 3.06 10.94
N ALA A 402 -12.73 2.63 11.53
CA ALA A 402 -13.70 1.76 10.86
C ALA A 402 -14.38 2.47 9.67
N MET A 403 -14.73 3.75 9.82
CA MET A 403 -15.24 4.57 8.73
C MET A 403 -14.23 4.67 7.58
N GLY A 404 -12.93 4.84 7.88
CA GLY A 404 -11.87 4.86 6.88
C GLY A 404 -11.78 3.55 6.09
N PHE A 405 -11.77 2.41 6.78
CA PHE A 405 -11.80 1.10 6.11
C PHE A 405 -13.09 0.88 5.30
N ASN A 406 -14.23 1.36 5.79
CA ASN A 406 -15.49 1.27 5.05
C ASN A 406 -15.51 2.14 3.79
N HIS A 407 -14.97 3.35 3.87
CA HIS A 407 -14.81 4.21 2.71
C HIS A 407 -13.95 3.51 1.65
N ASP A 408 -12.79 2.97 2.05
CA ASP A 408 -11.88 2.28 1.14
C ASP A 408 -12.49 0.98 0.55
N ALA A 409 -13.27 0.22 1.33
CA ALA A 409 -13.95 -0.98 0.81
C ALA A 409 -14.99 -0.66 -0.29
N ASN A 410 -15.59 0.53 -0.24
CA ASN A 410 -16.62 0.97 -1.18
C ASN A 410 -16.06 1.80 -2.34
N ASP A 411 -14.82 2.27 -2.25
CA ASP A 411 -14.14 3.06 -3.28
C ASP A 411 -13.59 2.17 -4.41
N ALA A 412 -14.14 2.33 -5.62
CA ALA A 412 -13.75 1.55 -6.79
C ALA A 412 -12.32 1.87 -7.26
N GLU A 413 -11.92 3.13 -7.20
CA GLU A 413 -10.58 3.58 -7.60
C GLU A 413 -9.53 3.02 -6.63
N TYR A 414 -9.83 3.04 -5.32
CA TYR A 414 -8.98 2.40 -4.32
C TYR A 414 -8.80 0.90 -4.60
N LYS A 415 -9.90 0.16 -4.82
CA LYS A 415 -9.85 -1.28 -5.09
C LYS A 415 -9.03 -1.60 -6.34
N GLN A 416 -9.22 -0.84 -7.41
CA GLN A 416 -8.47 -0.99 -8.65
C GLN A 416 -6.99 -0.67 -8.45
N GLY A 417 -6.67 0.43 -7.76
CA GLY A 417 -5.28 0.82 -7.46
C GLY A 417 -4.54 -0.23 -6.62
N VAL A 418 -5.21 -0.83 -5.61
CA VAL A 418 -4.64 -1.94 -4.83
C VAL A 418 -4.43 -3.18 -5.69
N ALA A 419 -5.41 -3.54 -6.53
CA ALA A 419 -5.30 -4.69 -7.43
C ALA A 419 -4.14 -4.52 -8.43
N ASN A 420 -4.05 -3.35 -9.08
CA ASN A 420 -2.98 -3.05 -10.04
C ASN A 420 -1.60 -3.10 -9.37
N ALA A 421 -1.45 -2.53 -8.17
CA ALA A 421 -0.19 -2.62 -7.43
C ALA A 421 0.20 -4.08 -7.09
N HIS A 422 -0.77 -4.94 -6.76
CA HIS A 422 -0.49 -6.36 -6.53
C HIS A 422 -0.07 -7.07 -7.82
N THR A 423 -0.79 -6.86 -8.92
CA THR A 423 -0.46 -7.44 -10.23
C THR A 423 0.92 -7.00 -10.71
N GLU A 424 1.27 -5.72 -10.55
CA GLU A 424 2.59 -5.19 -10.88
C GLU A 424 3.69 -5.78 -10.00
N ALA A 425 3.45 -5.94 -8.69
CA ALA A 425 4.43 -6.53 -7.79
C ALA A 425 4.71 -8.00 -8.13
N ASP A 426 3.68 -8.74 -8.54
CA ASP A 426 3.83 -10.13 -8.99
C ASP A 426 4.49 -10.23 -10.36
N ARG A 427 4.15 -9.33 -11.28
CA ARG A 427 4.85 -9.21 -12.58
C ARG A 427 6.32 -8.86 -12.39
N LEU A 428 6.66 -8.02 -11.43
CA LEU A 428 8.04 -7.65 -11.17
C LEU A 428 8.88 -8.84 -10.67
N LYS A 429 8.31 -9.70 -9.80
CA LYS A 429 8.96 -10.97 -9.41
C LYS A 429 9.22 -11.86 -10.61
N GLU A 430 8.25 -11.94 -11.53
CA GLU A 430 8.39 -12.68 -12.78
C GLU A 430 9.54 -12.13 -13.64
N LEU A 431 9.59 -10.81 -13.83
CA LEU A 431 10.65 -10.13 -14.60
C LEU A 431 12.03 -10.33 -13.98
N ILE A 432 12.16 -10.27 -12.66
CA ILE A 432 13.41 -10.55 -11.93
C ILE A 432 13.86 -11.99 -12.19
N SER A 433 12.93 -12.95 -12.15
CA SER A 433 13.21 -14.35 -12.47
C SER A 433 13.65 -14.53 -13.93
N ILE A 434 13.00 -13.85 -14.89
CA ILE A 434 13.32 -13.94 -16.32
C ILE A 434 14.69 -13.33 -16.63
N LYS A 435 14.98 -12.14 -16.09
CA LYS A 435 16.23 -11.41 -16.33
C LYS A 435 17.41 -11.88 -15.46
N GLY A 436 17.16 -12.77 -14.50
CA GLY A 436 18.19 -13.31 -13.60
C GLY A 436 18.63 -12.35 -12.49
N GLY A 437 17.83 -11.33 -12.18
CA GLY A 437 18.13 -10.36 -11.12
C GLY A 437 17.50 -8.98 -11.36
N ILE A 438 17.76 -8.07 -10.42
CA ILE A 438 17.42 -6.65 -10.54
C ILE A 438 18.63 -5.93 -11.17
N PRO A 439 18.44 -5.10 -12.20
CA PRO A 439 19.55 -4.40 -12.85
C PRO A 439 20.14 -3.30 -11.95
N PRO A 440 21.42 -2.91 -12.13
CA PRO A 440 22.08 -1.88 -11.31
C PRO A 440 21.39 -0.51 -11.31
N GLU A 441 20.67 -0.18 -12.37
CA GLU A 441 19.87 1.03 -12.51
C GLU A 441 18.69 1.06 -11.53
N GLY A 442 18.24 -0.12 -11.07
CA GLY A 442 17.21 -0.30 -10.06
C GLY A 442 15.99 -1.06 -10.56
N ALA A 443 15.14 -1.49 -9.63
CA ALA A 443 13.95 -2.28 -9.94
C ALA A 443 12.90 -1.55 -10.78
N LEU A 444 12.90 -0.21 -10.77
CA LEU A 444 11.97 0.60 -11.55
C LEU A 444 12.22 0.48 -13.05
N THR A 445 13.45 0.24 -13.49
CA THR A 445 13.80 0.00 -14.89
C THR A 445 13.06 -1.21 -15.46
N LEU A 446 12.89 -2.26 -14.67
CA LEU A 446 12.10 -3.44 -15.06
C LEU A 446 10.64 -3.09 -15.36
N VAL A 447 10.08 -2.10 -14.63
CA VAL A 447 8.72 -1.63 -14.84
C VAL A 447 8.63 -0.79 -16.11
N TYR A 448 9.59 0.10 -16.34
CA TYR A 448 9.60 0.98 -17.51
C TYR A 448 9.87 0.25 -18.83
N GLU A 449 10.64 -0.83 -18.81
CA GLU A 449 10.94 -1.62 -20.01
C GLU A 449 9.91 -2.73 -20.30
N ASP A 450 8.95 -2.98 -19.39
CA ASP A 450 7.97 -4.06 -19.57
C ASP A 450 6.74 -3.57 -20.35
N PRO A 451 6.47 -4.10 -21.56
CA PRO A 451 5.29 -3.71 -22.35
C PRO A 451 4.00 -3.98 -21.58
N LYS A 452 3.95 -5.06 -20.78
CA LYS A 452 2.76 -5.44 -20.03
C LYS A 452 2.35 -4.41 -18.98
N ILE A 453 3.30 -3.72 -18.35
CA ILE A 453 3.02 -2.68 -17.34
C ILE A 453 3.06 -1.29 -17.98
N ARG A 454 4.21 -0.88 -18.54
CA ARG A 454 4.38 0.48 -19.06
C ARG A 454 3.58 0.72 -20.34
N GLY A 455 3.48 -0.27 -21.23
CA GLY A 455 2.66 -0.17 -22.44
C GLY A 455 1.17 0.03 -22.13
N ALA A 456 0.62 -0.72 -21.16
CA ALA A 456 -0.75 -0.54 -20.69
C ALA A 456 -1.00 0.86 -20.11
N ARG A 457 -0.06 1.39 -19.33
CA ARG A 457 -0.13 2.73 -18.73
C ARG A 457 -0.05 3.83 -19.79
N LEU A 458 0.85 3.69 -20.75
CA LEU A 458 0.98 4.63 -21.87
C LEU A 458 -0.28 4.61 -22.74
N TYR A 459 -0.82 3.43 -23.04
CA TYR A 459 -2.09 3.30 -23.75
C TYR A 459 -3.24 3.99 -23.00
N ALA A 460 -3.35 3.76 -21.70
CA ALA A 460 -4.36 4.42 -20.88
C ALA A 460 -4.21 5.96 -20.90
N ALA A 461 -2.99 6.47 -20.85
CA ALA A 461 -2.72 7.91 -20.83
C ALA A 461 -2.94 8.61 -22.18
N HIS A 462 -2.60 7.95 -23.30
CA HIS A 462 -2.50 8.62 -24.60
C HIS A 462 -3.49 8.09 -25.66
N CYS A 463 -3.98 6.85 -25.53
CA CYS A 463 -4.82 6.22 -26.56
C CYS A 463 -6.26 5.99 -26.10
N SER A 464 -6.47 5.72 -24.81
CA SER A 464 -7.76 5.24 -24.29
C SER A 464 -8.91 6.24 -24.38
N SER A 465 -8.62 7.53 -24.53
CA SER A 465 -9.63 8.57 -24.72
C SER A 465 -10.43 8.37 -26.01
N CYS A 466 -9.83 7.76 -27.02
CA CYS A 466 -10.46 7.48 -28.31
C CYS A 466 -10.67 5.98 -28.54
N HIS A 467 -9.66 5.17 -28.19
CA HIS A 467 -9.62 3.75 -28.47
C HIS A 467 -9.89 2.92 -27.21
N PRO A 468 -11.02 2.20 -27.12
CA PRO A 468 -11.20 1.20 -26.09
C PRO A 468 -10.35 -0.05 -26.40
N HIS A 469 -10.02 -0.81 -25.37
CA HIS A 469 -9.42 -2.13 -25.48
C HIS A 469 -10.34 -3.15 -24.77
N GLY A 470 -11.30 -3.70 -25.51
CA GLY A 470 -12.38 -4.53 -24.99
C GLY A 470 -13.34 -3.74 -24.11
N GLY A 471 -13.64 -2.51 -24.50
CA GLY A 471 -14.44 -1.55 -23.71
C GLY A 471 -13.73 -0.95 -22.49
N LYS A 472 -12.44 -1.20 -22.30
CA LYS A 472 -11.65 -0.69 -21.15
C LYS A 472 -10.48 0.20 -21.61
N ASP A 473 -9.90 0.95 -20.67
CA ASP A 473 -8.79 1.88 -20.92
C ASP A 473 -7.39 1.23 -20.94
N GLY A 474 -7.32 -0.10 -20.81
CA GLY A 474 -6.06 -0.85 -20.69
C GLY A 474 -5.57 -1.07 -19.25
N MET A 475 -6.00 -0.23 -18.30
CA MET A 475 -5.71 -0.36 -16.86
C MET A 475 -6.95 -0.80 -16.04
N GLY A 476 -8.07 -1.04 -16.71
CA GLY A 476 -9.32 -1.60 -16.16
C GLY A 476 -10.45 -0.60 -16.00
N GLY A 477 -10.21 0.70 -16.25
CA GLY A 477 -11.23 1.74 -16.29
C GLY A 477 -12.13 1.63 -17.52
N GLU A 478 -13.33 2.20 -17.45
CA GLU A 478 -14.27 2.17 -18.57
C GLU A 478 -14.09 3.38 -19.48
N VAL A 479 -13.99 3.11 -20.78
CA VAL A 479 -13.98 4.17 -21.80
C VAL A 479 -15.42 4.49 -22.17
N LYS A 480 -15.82 5.74 -21.89
CA LYS A 480 -17.16 6.23 -22.20
C LYS A 480 -17.14 6.96 -23.53
N GLU A 481 -18.02 6.56 -24.45
CA GLU A 481 -18.19 7.17 -25.77
C GLU A 481 -16.92 7.12 -26.66
N PRO A 482 -16.46 5.91 -27.03
CA PRO A 482 -15.28 5.78 -27.88
C PRO A 482 -15.51 6.41 -29.25
N SER A 483 -14.57 7.24 -29.70
CA SER A 483 -14.62 7.89 -31.02
C SER A 483 -13.80 7.16 -32.10
N ALA A 484 -13.15 6.05 -31.76
CA ALA A 484 -12.28 5.28 -32.64
C ALA A 484 -12.41 3.76 -32.40
N PRO A 485 -11.86 2.90 -33.28
CA PRO A 485 -11.98 1.44 -33.17
C PRO A 485 -11.51 0.87 -31.83
N ASP A 486 -12.15 -0.22 -31.39
CA ASP A 486 -11.67 -1.06 -30.29
C ASP A 486 -10.44 -1.86 -30.75
N LEU A 487 -9.33 -1.67 -30.04
CA LEU A 487 -8.03 -2.22 -30.40
C LEU A 487 -7.75 -3.59 -29.76
N LYS A 488 -8.72 -4.19 -29.06
CA LYS A 488 -8.54 -5.52 -28.49
C LYS A 488 -8.41 -6.58 -29.59
N GLY A 489 -7.26 -7.22 -29.63
CA GLY A 489 -6.92 -8.23 -30.63
C GLY A 489 -6.60 -7.63 -32.00
N VAL A 490 -6.24 -6.35 -32.07
CA VAL A 490 -5.85 -5.70 -33.34
C VAL A 490 -4.77 -6.51 -34.06
N GLY A 491 -4.97 -6.72 -35.37
CA GLY A 491 -4.09 -7.55 -36.21
C GLY A 491 -4.34 -9.06 -36.12
N SER A 492 -5.24 -9.55 -35.26
CA SER A 492 -5.62 -10.97 -35.26
C SER A 492 -6.54 -11.30 -36.45
N LYS A 493 -6.60 -12.59 -36.82
CA LYS A 493 -7.52 -13.08 -37.87
C LYS A 493 -8.96 -12.66 -37.58
N GLU A 494 -9.42 -12.80 -36.33
CA GLU A 494 -10.80 -12.45 -35.93
C GLU A 494 -11.08 -10.95 -36.02
N TRP A 495 -10.08 -10.12 -35.70
CA TRP A 495 -10.21 -8.67 -35.79
C TRP A 495 -10.23 -8.24 -37.26
N ILE A 496 -9.37 -8.81 -38.10
CA ILE A 496 -9.32 -8.53 -39.54
C ILE A 496 -10.58 -9.04 -40.25
N ALA A 497 -11.05 -10.25 -39.94
CA ALA A 497 -12.28 -10.80 -40.51
C ALA A 497 -13.50 -9.88 -40.25
N GLY A 498 -13.61 -9.33 -39.03
CA GLY A 498 -14.66 -8.36 -38.74
C GLY A 498 -14.45 -6.97 -39.34
N LEU A 499 -13.24 -6.64 -39.78
CA LEU A 499 -12.95 -5.43 -40.56
C LEU A 499 -13.36 -5.61 -42.03
N LEU A 500 -13.27 -6.82 -42.58
CA LEU A 500 -13.67 -7.16 -43.94
C LEU A 500 -15.19 -7.41 -44.09
N ASP A 501 -15.90 -7.58 -42.98
CA ASP A 501 -17.36 -7.60 -42.99
C ASP A 501 -17.93 -6.16 -42.96
N HIS A 502 -18.85 -5.83 -43.88
CA HIS A 502 -19.44 -4.49 -43.94
C HIS A 502 -20.17 -4.11 -42.65
N GLU A 503 -20.99 -5.00 -42.08
CA GLU A 503 -21.74 -4.72 -40.84
C GLU A 503 -20.79 -4.49 -39.65
N GLY A 504 -19.72 -5.28 -39.58
CA GLY A 504 -18.59 -5.08 -38.68
C GLY A 504 -17.93 -3.72 -38.89
N TYR A 505 -17.47 -3.42 -40.10
CA TYR A 505 -16.74 -2.20 -40.45
C TYR A 505 -17.48 -0.92 -40.05
N VAL A 506 -18.78 -0.81 -40.39
CA VAL A 506 -19.60 0.36 -40.04
C VAL A 506 -20.12 0.33 -38.60
N GLY A 507 -19.85 -0.75 -37.87
CA GLY A 507 -20.22 -0.95 -36.48
C GLY A 507 -19.31 -0.19 -35.50
N PRO A 508 -19.77 0.00 -34.24
CA PRO A 508 -19.07 0.80 -33.24
C PRO A 508 -17.76 0.18 -32.74
N LYS A 509 -17.52 -1.12 -32.99
CA LYS A 509 -16.26 -1.81 -32.63
C LYS A 509 -15.12 -1.42 -33.57
N TYR A 510 -15.42 -1.10 -34.83
CA TYR A 510 -14.42 -0.77 -35.85
C TYR A 510 -14.55 0.70 -36.24
N PHE A 511 -14.81 1.02 -37.51
CA PHE A 511 -14.77 2.38 -38.01
C PHE A 511 -16.10 3.14 -37.91
N GLY A 512 -17.14 2.56 -37.30
CA GLY A 512 -18.48 3.15 -37.20
C GLY A 512 -18.56 4.52 -36.49
N ASN A 513 -17.62 4.80 -35.59
CA ASN A 513 -17.56 6.08 -34.86
C ASN A 513 -16.61 7.11 -35.51
N THR A 514 -16.03 6.76 -36.66
CA THR A 514 -15.09 7.60 -37.41
C THR A 514 -15.72 8.15 -38.69
N LYS A 515 -15.04 9.07 -39.37
CA LYS A 515 -15.48 9.53 -40.71
C LYS A 515 -15.45 8.42 -41.77
N PHE A 516 -14.70 7.35 -41.54
CA PHE A 516 -14.54 6.24 -42.48
C PHE A 516 -15.79 5.36 -42.62
N ARG A 517 -16.76 5.46 -41.70
CA ARG A 517 -18.07 4.79 -41.82
C ARG A 517 -18.79 5.05 -43.15
N LYS A 518 -18.54 6.20 -43.78
CA LYS A 518 -19.11 6.60 -45.09
C LYS A 518 -18.02 6.77 -46.16
N GLY A 519 -16.90 6.08 -45.98
CA GLY A 519 -15.76 6.15 -46.90
C GLY A 519 -15.83 5.06 -47.98
N LYS A 520 -14.95 5.17 -48.97
CA LYS A 520 -14.86 4.24 -50.11
C LYS A 520 -14.72 2.77 -49.70
N MET A 521 -14.03 2.49 -48.59
CA MET A 521 -13.89 1.12 -48.09
C MET A 521 -15.24 0.54 -47.64
N ALA A 522 -16.11 1.33 -46.99
CA ALA A 522 -17.44 0.86 -46.60
C ALA A 522 -18.31 0.58 -47.83
N ASP A 523 -18.26 1.45 -48.84
CA ASP A 523 -18.99 1.25 -50.09
C ASP A 523 -18.48 0.00 -50.83
N HIS A 524 -17.15 -0.20 -50.91
CA HIS A 524 -16.53 -1.36 -51.56
C HIS A 524 -16.91 -2.69 -50.88
N LEU A 525 -16.87 -2.73 -49.53
CA LEU A 525 -17.28 -3.92 -48.78
C LEU A 525 -18.77 -4.24 -48.93
N LEU A 526 -19.61 -3.24 -49.19
CA LEU A 526 -21.04 -3.45 -49.47
C LEU A 526 -21.26 -4.06 -50.87
N ASP A 527 -20.40 -3.71 -51.83
CA ASP A 527 -20.51 -4.15 -53.23
C ASP A 527 -19.82 -5.50 -53.50
N LEU A 528 -18.74 -5.83 -52.76
CA LEU A 528 -17.95 -7.06 -52.94
C LEU A 528 -18.69 -8.37 -52.58
N ASP A 529 -19.68 -8.33 -51.68
CA ASP A 529 -20.43 -9.51 -51.17
C ASP A 529 -19.55 -10.75 -50.91
N MET A 530 -18.44 -10.56 -50.19
CA MET A 530 -17.42 -11.60 -49.95
C MET A 530 -18.01 -12.84 -49.26
N LEU A 531 -17.67 -14.02 -49.76
CA LEU A 531 -18.03 -15.28 -49.14
C LEU A 531 -17.26 -15.45 -47.81
N PRO A 532 -17.84 -16.15 -46.81
CA PRO A 532 -17.17 -16.40 -45.53
C PRO A 532 -15.79 -17.07 -45.68
N GLU A 533 -15.62 -17.90 -46.70
CA GLU A 533 -14.39 -18.61 -47.04
C GLU A 533 -13.30 -17.65 -47.57
N GLU A 534 -13.69 -16.62 -48.33
CA GLU A 534 -12.78 -15.58 -48.85
C GLU A 534 -12.35 -14.66 -47.72
N ILE A 535 -13.27 -14.25 -46.84
CA ILE A 535 -12.95 -13.47 -45.63
C ILE A 535 -11.97 -14.27 -44.75
N GLU A 536 -12.17 -15.57 -44.62
CA GLU A 536 -11.28 -16.45 -43.88
C GLU A 536 -9.87 -16.50 -44.49
N ALA A 537 -9.75 -16.66 -45.80
CA ALA A 537 -8.45 -16.72 -46.50
C ALA A 537 -7.70 -15.38 -46.40
N VAL A 538 -8.37 -14.26 -46.71
CA VAL A 538 -7.77 -12.92 -46.67
C VAL A 538 -7.37 -12.52 -45.25
N SER A 539 -8.25 -12.75 -44.27
CA SER A 539 -7.94 -12.45 -42.86
C SER A 539 -6.79 -13.30 -42.32
N ALA A 540 -6.67 -14.55 -42.78
CA ALA A 540 -5.55 -15.41 -42.45
C ALA A 540 -4.23 -14.93 -43.06
N ALA A 541 -4.22 -14.52 -44.33
CA ALA A 541 -3.06 -13.98 -45.02
C ALA A 541 -2.53 -12.70 -44.34
N LEU A 542 -3.43 -11.74 -44.06
CA LEU A 542 -3.06 -10.50 -43.38
C LEU A 542 -2.64 -10.71 -41.92
N ALA A 543 -3.29 -11.62 -41.19
CA ALA A 543 -2.87 -11.97 -39.82
C ALA A 543 -1.49 -12.65 -39.79
N TYR A 544 -1.19 -13.47 -40.79
CA TYR A 544 0.13 -14.07 -40.97
C TYR A 544 1.20 -13.01 -41.23
N GLU A 545 0.92 -12.05 -42.11
CA GLU A 545 1.84 -10.93 -42.41
C GLU A 545 2.04 -10.00 -41.20
N ALA A 546 0.98 -9.77 -40.42
CA ALA A 546 1.04 -9.03 -39.17
C ALA A 546 1.94 -9.70 -38.12
N LYS A 547 2.27 -11.00 -38.30
CA LYS A 547 3.11 -11.81 -37.40
C LYS A 547 2.70 -11.64 -35.93
N VAL A 548 1.39 -11.48 -35.68
CA VAL A 548 0.88 -11.31 -34.31
C VAL A 548 1.22 -12.58 -33.55
N TYR A 549 1.81 -12.41 -32.37
CA TYR A 549 2.29 -13.55 -31.62
C TYR A 549 1.15 -14.54 -31.32
N GLY A 550 1.46 -15.84 -31.42
CA GLY A 550 0.54 -16.91 -31.08
C GLY A 550 -0.41 -17.28 -32.22
N TYR A 551 -0.36 -16.56 -33.33
CA TYR A 551 -0.93 -17.03 -34.59
C TYR A 551 -0.04 -18.15 -35.16
N SER A 552 -0.46 -19.39 -34.97
CA SER A 552 0.04 -20.53 -35.73
C SER A 552 -0.51 -20.47 -37.15
N THR A 553 0.17 -21.10 -38.12
CA THR A 553 -0.40 -21.34 -39.45
C THR A 553 -1.85 -21.84 -39.30
N PRO A 554 -2.82 -21.22 -39.98
CA PRO A 554 -4.23 -21.58 -39.87
C PRO A 554 -4.48 -23.03 -40.29
N GLU A 555 -5.63 -23.60 -39.89
CA GLU A 555 -6.10 -24.86 -40.47
C GLU A 555 -6.29 -24.65 -41.99
N GLY A 556 -5.47 -25.33 -42.79
CA GLY A 556 -5.29 -25.04 -44.23
C GLY A 556 -3.84 -24.72 -44.64
N GLY A 557 -2.97 -24.39 -43.68
CA GLY A 557 -1.54 -24.23 -43.90
C GLY A 557 -1.16 -23.05 -44.80
N GLN A 558 -0.02 -23.15 -45.49
CA GLN A 558 0.50 -22.12 -46.40
C GLN A 558 -0.44 -21.89 -47.60
N GLU A 559 -1.17 -22.92 -48.03
CA GLU A 559 -2.09 -22.84 -49.18
C GLU A 559 -3.25 -21.86 -48.95
N LEU A 560 -3.77 -21.79 -47.71
CA LEU A 560 -4.80 -20.80 -47.36
C LEU A 560 -4.24 -19.37 -47.34
N ILE A 561 -2.98 -19.20 -46.93
CA ILE A 561 -2.30 -17.89 -46.92
C ILE A 561 -2.07 -17.42 -48.35
N ASP A 562 -1.53 -18.30 -49.20
CA ASP A 562 -1.25 -18.01 -50.61
C ASP A 562 -2.56 -17.66 -51.34
N SER A 563 -3.62 -18.46 -51.15
CA SER A 563 -4.96 -18.17 -51.69
C SER A 563 -5.52 -16.84 -51.20
N GLY A 564 -5.29 -16.45 -49.94
CA GLY A 564 -5.73 -15.16 -49.42
C GLY A 564 -5.03 -13.97 -50.09
N PHE A 565 -3.74 -14.10 -50.40
CA PHE A 565 -3.03 -13.09 -51.18
C PHE A 565 -3.52 -13.04 -52.62
N ASP A 566 -3.66 -14.19 -53.29
CA ASP A 566 -4.16 -14.27 -54.67
C ASP A 566 -5.54 -13.61 -54.80
N LEU A 567 -6.46 -13.88 -53.87
CA LEU A 567 -7.79 -13.24 -53.83
C LEU A 567 -7.71 -11.71 -53.72
N MET A 568 -6.80 -11.17 -52.90
CA MET A 568 -6.64 -9.71 -52.76
C MET A 568 -6.17 -9.04 -54.05
N PHE A 569 -5.32 -9.72 -54.83
CA PHE A 569 -4.69 -9.16 -56.03
C PHE A 569 -5.48 -9.40 -57.31
N GLU A 570 -6.12 -10.57 -57.44
CA GLU A 570 -6.71 -11.00 -58.71
C GLU A 570 -8.23 -10.83 -58.74
N ASP A 571 -8.92 -11.05 -57.61
CA ASP A 571 -10.39 -11.18 -57.59
C ASP A 571 -11.11 -10.05 -56.82
N LEU A 572 -10.51 -9.53 -55.75
CA LEU A 572 -11.14 -8.54 -54.85
C LEU A 572 -10.72 -7.09 -55.14
N GLU A 573 -9.86 -6.87 -56.15
CA GLU A 573 -9.35 -5.56 -56.58
C GLU A 573 -8.83 -4.69 -55.42
N CYS A 574 -8.26 -5.30 -54.39
CA CYS A 574 -7.82 -4.57 -53.19
C CYS A 574 -6.59 -3.70 -53.48
N SER A 575 -5.74 -4.12 -54.43
CA SER A 575 -4.56 -3.39 -54.91
C SER A 575 -4.90 -2.05 -55.58
N ASP A 576 -6.10 -1.88 -56.14
CA ASP A 576 -6.53 -0.61 -56.74
C ASP A 576 -6.62 0.53 -55.72
N CYS A 577 -6.83 0.18 -54.44
CA CYS A 577 -6.94 1.14 -53.35
C CYS A 577 -5.81 1.03 -52.32
N HIS A 578 -5.12 -0.11 -52.21
CA HIS A 578 -4.11 -0.36 -51.20
C HIS A 578 -2.75 -0.73 -51.82
N GLY A 579 -1.74 0.10 -51.62
CA GLY A 579 -0.39 -0.18 -52.09
C GLY A 579 0.29 -1.32 -51.32
N ILE A 580 1.00 -2.19 -52.03
CA ILE A 580 1.77 -3.32 -51.49
C ILE A 580 3.20 -3.26 -52.05
N ASP A 581 4.21 -3.51 -51.22
CA ASP A 581 5.64 -3.46 -51.52
C ASP A 581 6.13 -2.12 -52.12
N GLY A 582 5.40 -1.03 -51.85
CA GLY A 582 5.73 0.31 -52.33
C GLY A 582 5.31 0.57 -53.77
N GLU A 583 4.54 -0.33 -54.40
CA GLU A 583 3.90 -0.11 -55.69
C GLU A 583 2.50 0.50 -55.51
N ASP A 584 2.23 1.58 -56.26
CA ASP A 584 1.02 2.42 -56.32
C ASP A 584 0.59 3.25 -55.08
N GLU A 585 0.33 4.54 -55.35
CA GLU A 585 -0.28 5.51 -54.41
C GLU A 585 -1.80 5.28 -54.33
N GLY A 586 -2.18 4.16 -53.71
CA GLY A 586 -3.56 3.80 -53.44
C GLY A 586 -4.28 4.81 -52.54
N SER A 587 -5.61 4.79 -52.56
CA SER A 587 -6.42 5.73 -51.79
C SER A 587 -6.56 5.39 -50.29
N GLY A 588 -6.09 4.20 -49.87
CA GLY A 588 -6.07 3.67 -48.50
C GLY A 588 -4.66 3.30 -48.01
N PRO A 589 -4.53 2.81 -46.76
CA PRO A 589 -3.23 2.51 -46.15
C PRO A 589 -2.52 1.34 -46.83
N SER A 590 -1.19 1.39 -46.86
CA SER A 590 -0.37 0.31 -47.40
C SER A 590 -0.56 -0.97 -46.60
N LEU A 591 -0.75 -2.07 -47.33
CA LEU A 591 -0.88 -3.41 -46.76
C LEU A 591 0.48 -4.11 -46.60
N THR A 592 1.59 -3.48 -47.03
CA THR A 592 2.95 -3.99 -46.83
C THR A 592 3.24 -4.15 -45.35
N GLY A 593 3.42 -5.38 -44.87
CA GLY A 593 3.62 -5.63 -43.44
C GLY A 593 2.44 -5.17 -42.57
N TYR A 594 1.21 -5.15 -43.10
CA TYR A 594 0.03 -4.61 -42.42
C TYR A 594 -0.10 -5.13 -40.98
N MET A 595 -0.29 -4.22 -40.02
CA MET A 595 -0.41 -4.52 -38.59
C MET A 595 0.79 -5.26 -37.96
N SER A 596 1.92 -5.40 -38.66
CA SER A 596 3.18 -5.87 -38.07
C SER A 596 3.70 -4.89 -37.02
N ARG A 597 4.66 -5.32 -36.21
CA ARG A 597 5.27 -4.46 -35.18
C ARG A 597 5.81 -3.15 -35.79
N ASP A 598 6.57 -3.23 -36.87
CA ASP A 598 7.13 -2.04 -37.54
C ASP A 598 6.02 -1.15 -38.13
N TRP A 599 5.02 -1.76 -38.77
CA TRP A 599 3.88 -1.05 -39.32
C TRP A 599 3.11 -0.28 -38.24
N MET A 600 2.82 -0.91 -37.10
CA MET A 600 2.11 -0.26 -35.99
C MET A 600 2.94 0.85 -35.35
N VAL A 601 4.26 0.68 -35.19
CA VAL A 601 5.15 1.72 -34.64
C VAL A 601 5.18 2.93 -35.58
N ARG A 602 5.29 2.71 -36.88
CA ARG A 602 5.26 3.78 -37.89
C ARG A 602 3.89 4.46 -37.94
N PHE A 603 2.80 3.68 -37.89
CA PHE A 603 1.43 4.19 -37.96
C PHE A 603 1.07 5.03 -36.73
N ILE A 604 1.36 4.54 -35.52
CA ILE A 604 1.14 5.32 -34.30
C ILE A 604 2.09 6.53 -34.27
N GLY A 605 3.30 6.37 -34.78
CA GLY A 605 4.27 7.46 -34.84
C GLY A 605 3.82 8.61 -35.73
N ASP A 606 3.39 8.30 -36.95
CA ASP A 606 2.89 9.29 -37.91
C ASP A 606 1.77 8.72 -38.81
N PRO A 607 0.49 8.83 -38.39
CA PRO A 607 -0.64 8.37 -39.20
C PRO A 607 -0.89 9.25 -40.43
N THR A 608 -0.21 10.39 -40.55
CA THR A 608 -0.33 11.34 -41.67
C THR A 608 0.66 11.07 -42.81
N HIS A 609 1.53 10.06 -42.67
CA HIS A 609 2.39 9.60 -43.74
C HIS A 609 1.57 9.03 -44.92
N ASP A 610 2.07 9.15 -46.14
CA ASP A 610 1.38 8.73 -47.37
C ASP A 610 1.13 7.20 -47.40
N ASP A 611 2.04 6.40 -46.86
CA ASP A 611 1.84 4.96 -46.59
C ASP A 611 0.61 4.62 -45.73
N PHE A 612 -0.02 5.58 -45.05
CA PHE A 612 -1.18 5.35 -44.17
C PHE A 612 -2.42 6.10 -44.65
N TYR A 613 -2.84 7.15 -43.93
CA TYR A 613 -4.04 7.91 -44.28
C TYR A 613 -3.72 9.27 -44.88
N GLY A 614 -2.46 9.74 -44.88
CA GLY A 614 -2.11 11.03 -45.45
C GLY A 614 -2.99 12.17 -44.91
N LYS A 615 -3.45 13.02 -45.85
CA LYS A 615 -4.46 14.08 -45.62
C LYS A 615 -5.86 13.56 -45.25
N LYS A 616 -6.12 12.26 -45.40
CA LYS A 616 -7.38 11.62 -45.03
C LYS A 616 -7.40 11.12 -43.60
N ASN A 617 -6.32 11.28 -42.81
CA ASN A 617 -6.36 11.01 -41.38
C ASN A 617 -7.57 11.73 -40.73
N ASP A 618 -8.33 11.03 -39.90
CA ASP A 618 -9.54 11.59 -39.26
C ASP A 618 -9.15 12.61 -38.20
N ARG A 619 -8.46 12.14 -37.15
CA ARG A 619 -8.12 12.93 -35.97
C ARG A 619 -7.00 12.31 -35.13
N MET A 620 -6.32 11.28 -35.63
CA MET A 620 -5.28 10.60 -34.87
C MET A 620 -4.02 11.49 -34.84
N PRO A 621 -3.49 11.86 -33.67
CA PRO A 621 -2.28 12.67 -33.60
C PRO A 621 -1.05 11.85 -34.02
N SER A 622 -0.02 12.53 -34.52
CA SER A 622 1.32 11.94 -34.70
C SER A 622 2.05 11.95 -33.35
N PHE A 623 2.28 10.78 -32.77
CA PHE A 623 2.92 10.65 -31.46
C PHE A 623 4.45 10.83 -31.52
N LEU A 624 5.05 10.57 -32.69
CA LEU A 624 6.45 10.90 -32.96
C LEU A 624 6.56 12.23 -33.70
N VAL A 625 7.79 12.76 -33.75
CA VAL A 625 8.12 13.93 -34.55
C VAL A 625 7.80 13.64 -36.03
N ALA A 626 6.89 14.42 -36.60
CA ALA A 626 6.36 14.27 -37.95
C ALA A 626 6.12 15.64 -38.60
N MET A 627 6.15 15.70 -39.93
CA MET A 627 5.91 16.94 -40.66
C MET A 627 4.40 17.20 -40.78
N GLN A 628 3.92 18.34 -40.29
CA GLN A 628 2.51 18.74 -40.31
C GLN A 628 2.13 19.44 -41.63
N GLU A 629 0.81 19.55 -41.89
CA GLU A 629 0.27 20.18 -43.10
C GLU A 629 0.68 21.65 -43.28
N ASP A 630 1.02 22.36 -42.19
CA ASP A 630 1.49 23.74 -42.20
C ASP A 630 3.00 23.87 -42.51
N GLY A 631 3.71 22.76 -42.69
CA GLY A 631 5.14 22.68 -42.94
C GLY A 631 6.02 22.69 -41.70
N ASN A 632 5.44 22.72 -40.48
CA ASN A 632 6.17 22.61 -39.23
C ASN A 632 6.34 21.16 -38.79
N MET A 633 7.34 20.89 -37.94
CA MET A 633 7.52 19.58 -37.32
C MET A 633 6.69 19.51 -36.02
N SER A 634 6.00 18.40 -35.77
CA SER A 634 5.41 18.11 -34.46
C SER A 634 6.51 17.89 -33.43
N ASP A 635 6.28 18.30 -32.19
CA ASP A 635 7.25 18.12 -31.10
C ASP A 635 7.35 16.64 -30.64
N GLY A 636 6.40 15.78 -31.06
CA GLY A 636 6.25 14.39 -30.62
C GLY A 636 5.84 14.29 -29.15
N GLU A 637 4.73 13.62 -28.85
CA GLU A 637 4.28 13.44 -27.45
C GLU A 637 4.96 12.25 -26.76
N LEU A 638 5.46 11.28 -27.53
CA LEU A 638 6.05 10.04 -27.03
C LEU A 638 7.41 9.79 -27.66
N SER A 639 8.27 9.05 -26.96
CA SER A 639 9.48 8.50 -27.58
C SER A 639 9.15 7.28 -28.46
N ARG A 640 10.06 6.92 -29.38
CA ARG A 640 9.93 5.69 -30.17
C ARG A 640 9.84 4.44 -29.27
N GLU A 641 10.61 4.43 -28.19
CA GLU A 641 10.60 3.34 -27.21
C GLU A 641 9.24 3.23 -26.51
N GLU A 642 8.61 4.35 -26.18
CA GLU A 642 7.26 4.37 -25.58
C GLU A 642 6.19 3.87 -26.56
N VAL A 643 6.27 4.25 -27.83
CA VAL A 643 5.39 3.71 -28.89
C VAL A 643 5.61 2.19 -29.03
N GLU A 644 6.86 1.73 -29.01
CA GLU A 644 7.19 0.29 -29.06
C GLU A 644 6.64 -0.50 -27.87
N LEU A 645 6.52 0.11 -26.69
CA LEU A 645 5.88 -0.48 -25.51
C LEU A 645 4.36 -0.56 -25.68
N ILE A 646 3.71 0.48 -26.21
CA ILE A 646 2.27 0.45 -26.53
C ILE A 646 1.99 -0.66 -27.55
N VAL A 647 2.76 -0.71 -28.64
CA VAL A 647 2.63 -1.74 -29.68
C VAL A 647 2.88 -3.13 -29.11
N GLY A 648 3.91 -3.29 -28.28
CA GLY A 648 4.17 -4.54 -27.57
C GLY A 648 2.98 -4.96 -26.71
N TRP A 649 2.34 -4.02 -26.01
CA TRP A 649 1.16 -4.31 -25.21
C TRP A 649 -0.05 -4.72 -26.05
N LEU A 650 -0.36 -3.98 -27.12
CA LEU A 650 -1.49 -4.26 -28.02
C LEU A 650 -1.36 -5.64 -28.70
N ARG A 651 -0.14 -6.04 -29.02
CA ARG A 651 0.18 -7.32 -29.67
C ARG A 651 0.36 -8.49 -28.70
N GLU A 652 0.17 -8.24 -27.41
CA GLU A 652 0.48 -9.14 -26.30
C GLU A 652 1.97 -9.55 -26.14
N GLU A 653 2.86 -8.84 -26.85
CA GLU A 653 4.31 -9.03 -27.00
C GLU A 653 5.12 -8.66 -25.74
N TRP A 654 5.31 -9.59 -24.80
CA TRP A 654 6.18 -9.41 -23.63
C TRP A 654 6.80 -10.72 -23.10
N PRO A 655 7.97 -10.65 -22.43
CA PRO A 655 8.65 -11.82 -21.87
C PRO A 655 7.80 -12.56 -20.81
N ARG A 656 7.84 -13.90 -20.79
CA ARG A 656 7.17 -14.73 -19.78
C ARG A 656 8.10 -15.77 -19.16
N ALA A 657 7.73 -16.26 -17.98
CA ALA A 657 8.52 -17.23 -17.23
C ALA A 657 8.74 -18.58 -17.94
N ASP A 658 7.90 -18.96 -18.92
CA ASP A 658 8.07 -20.18 -19.73
C ASP A 658 9.07 -20.01 -20.88
N GLY A 659 9.77 -18.86 -20.95
CA GLY A 659 10.74 -18.54 -21.99
C GLY A 659 10.10 -18.15 -23.32
N LYS A 660 8.76 -18.12 -23.40
CA LYS A 660 8.03 -17.62 -24.55
C LYS A 660 7.77 -16.13 -24.35
N VAL A 661 8.14 -15.31 -25.31
CA VAL A 661 7.45 -14.02 -25.51
C VAL A 661 6.05 -14.44 -25.91
N ARG A 662 4.95 -14.05 -25.22
CA ARG A 662 3.66 -13.98 -25.94
C ARG A 662 3.58 -12.63 -26.61
#